data_AF-A0A6B1DQR2-F1
#
_entry.id   AF-A0A6B1DQR2-F1
#
_cell.length_a   1.000
_cell.length_b   1.000
_cell.length_c   1.000
_cell.angle_alpha   90.00
_cell.angle_beta   90.00
_cell.angle_gamma   90.00
#
_symmetry.space_group_name_H-M   'P 1'
#
loop_
_entity.id
_entity.type
_entity.pdbx_description
1 polymer ?
#
loop_
_entity_poly.entity_id
_entity_poly.type
_entity_poly.pdbx_seq_one_letter_code
_entity_poly.pdbx_strand_id
1 'polypeptide(L)'
;MQLYRLGLPALHKWLLVAILLACSLTAVLPSPARAQGHAGAHHLFLVPRDPTGIQVLAHVAEIRIDQSFGYETIRTVVASYQLHNKQAEPTELTLHIQPASESPAEALALTGPPVLRRDGSLWPLVQVADNPTSAVMVLAPDERVELELSYELTGSTSIFPSVAYPIEPLRRWSTPPDSTRISIFTDFAPSPRNLQVLWPQGHEEHPNEIRWHWENALPWQGPAIRFIHRVAWDGIRAAEAAGDWIALGQGFHALYSASDESGDQRRLYYDQALAAFLEAMAERPTEAHYELARLYRTRITGSGGQADSHYLDLALDHARTAMALLPGERTVERQELIRWIEEGLTTKVRQATLNGNWPTVDKALAALEELPDEFANPDRVARLEAETATEQALQLLGAGAVAEAVAVEGESILDPSLLPDSRLIPLFSGWRVDVVASTQRLAIDLIAWTEVSQRSRLDTELAGLRRLVASVGNDASLDWSTTRDPESVHPQTDRLELNLTVRDSDAATRMADRMAPDSEWLLLRQILRTSWPSKIRNTGLVASQVRWDYTLDLTEVYSFWEAKAVSLDNRLVELASAGTSDTADKIRQGHLANTAAAWRSLADNTLILVSLDDGSGIFTDDTVWLGSRLDPFIQATRIRRSPDPLRLGLVLIWTTAAVSFAAVGMGRLLTSAPASEKQEQAAA
;
A
#
# COMPACT_ATOMS: atom_id res chain seq x y z
N MET A 1 40.96 42.33 5.10
CA MET A 1 40.62 42.83 6.44
C MET A 1 39.75 41.77 7.11
N GLN A 2 40.33 41.05 8.09
CA GLN A 2 39.69 40.41 9.27
C GLN A 2 38.54 39.37 9.05
N LEU A 3 38.76 38.05 9.26
CA LEU A 3 38.74 37.24 10.53
C LEU A 3 37.29 36.99 11.04
N TYR A 4 36.80 35.79 11.43
CA TYR A 4 37.33 34.41 11.66
C TYR A 4 36.70 33.39 10.66
N ARG A 5 36.91 32.05 10.59
CA ARG A 5 37.56 30.96 11.38
C ARG A 5 36.71 30.15 12.41
N LEU A 6 37.05 28.85 12.57
CA LEU A 6 36.44 27.76 13.40
C LEU A 6 35.10 27.19 12.88
N GLY A 7 34.82 25.88 12.83
CA GLY A 7 35.65 24.67 13.03
C GLY A 7 34.86 23.49 13.63
N LEU A 8 34.49 22.45 12.85
CA LEU A 8 33.67 21.34 13.38
C LEU A 8 33.78 19.96 12.68
N PRO A 9 34.94 19.26 12.73
CA PRO A 9 35.04 17.82 12.43
C PRO A 9 34.94 16.94 13.69
N ALA A 10 34.08 17.31 14.65
CA ALA A 10 34.02 16.69 15.99
C ALA A 10 32.80 15.78 16.22
N LEU A 11 31.71 15.94 15.48
CA LEU A 11 30.44 15.25 15.75
C LEU A 11 30.39 13.78 15.27
N HIS A 12 31.21 13.41 14.27
CA HIS A 12 31.28 12.02 13.78
C HIS A 12 32.09 11.06 14.67
N LYS A 13 32.91 11.56 15.61
CA LYS A 13 33.73 10.69 16.50
C LYS A 13 33.03 10.30 17.80
N TRP A 14 32.01 11.02 18.23
CA TRP A 14 31.26 10.70 19.46
C TRP A 14 30.14 9.68 19.23
N LEU A 15 29.52 9.67 18.04
CA LEU A 15 28.46 8.70 17.71
C LEU A 15 28.98 7.25 17.70
N LEU A 16 30.21 7.05 17.22
CA LEU A 16 30.87 5.73 17.17
C LEU A 16 31.31 5.20 18.55
N VAL A 17 31.62 6.09 19.50
CA VAL A 17 31.98 5.70 20.87
C VAL A 17 30.73 5.38 21.70
N ALA A 18 29.61 6.08 21.48
CA ALA A 18 28.36 5.80 22.16
C ALA A 18 27.78 4.41 21.82
N ILE A 19 27.89 3.98 20.55
CA ILE A 19 27.44 2.66 20.11
C ILE A 19 28.36 1.53 20.65
N LEU A 20 29.65 1.81 20.83
CA LEU A 20 30.61 0.84 21.41
C LEU A 20 30.52 0.69 22.93
N LEU A 21 29.91 1.63 23.67
CA LEU A 21 29.78 1.55 25.13
C LEU A 21 28.47 0.89 25.64
N ALA A 22 27.50 0.63 24.75
CA ALA A 22 26.18 0.13 25.14
C ALA A 22 26.08 -1.42 25.27
N CYS A 23 27.14 -2.17 24.94
CA CYS A 23 27.13 -3.64 24.90
C CYS A 23 27.90 -4.34 26.04
N SER A 24 28.37 -3.61 27.06
CA SER A 24 29.25 -4.17 28.10
C SER A 24 28.65 -4.12 29.51
N LEU A 25 27.59 -4.89 29.76
CA LEU A 25 27.09 -5.21 31.12
C LEU A 25 26.16 -6.43 31.15
N THR A 26 26.73 -7.63 31.03
CA THR A 26 26.11 -8.89 31.47
C THR A 26 27.07 -9.66 32.38
N ALA A 27 26.52 -10.42 33.33
CA ALA A 27 27.23 -10.85 34.53
C ALA A 27 28.34 -11.88 34.26
N VAL A 28 29.43 -11.75 35.02
CA VAL A 28 30.52 -12.73 35.06
C VAL A 28 30.09 -13.97 35.84
N LEU A 29 30.02 -15.11 35.14
CA LEU A 29 30.17 -16.43 35.74
C LEU A 29 31.47 -17.06 35.21
N PRO A 30 32.23 -17.80 36.04
CA PRO A 30 33.55 -18.29 35.64
C PRO A 30 33.42 -19.43 34.62
N SER A 31 33.73 -19.15 33.36
CA SER A 31 34.01 -20.21 32.38
C SER A 31 35.34 -20.89 32.73
N PRO A 32 35.40 -22.24 32.79
CA PRO A 32 36.69 -22.92 32.83
C PRO A 32 37.44 -22.64 31.52
N ALA A 33 38.75 -22.42 31.61
CA ALA A 33 39.57 -22.13 30.44
C ALA A 33 39.50 -23.30 29.43
N ARG A 34 38.96 -23.03 28.24
CA ARG A 34 39.03 -23.91 27.06
C ARG A 34 39.82 -23.21 25.97
N ALA A 35 40.69 -23.97 25.30
CA ALA A 35 41.79 -23.42 24.54
C ALA A 35 41.37 -22.75 23.22
N GLN A 36 42.30 -21.89 22.76
CA GLN A 36 42.46 -21.25 21.45
C GLN A 36 41.58 -21.76 20.29
N GLY A 37 40.99 -20.80 19.59
CA GLY A 37 39.98 -21.02 18.56
C GLY A 37 40.44 -21.91 17.40
N HIS A 38 39.51 -22.75 16.96
CA HIS A 38 39.58 -23.44 15.68
C HIS A 38 38.45 -22.85 14.81
N ALA A 39 38.75 -22.56 13.55
CA ALA A 39 37.72 -22.21 12.58
C ALA A 39 36.70 -23.34 12.45
N GLY A 40 35.46 -23.03 12.07
CA GLY A 40 34.43 -24.04 11.82
C GLY A 40 34.99 -25.12 10.89
N ALA A 41 34.83 -26.39 11.28
CA ALA A 41 35.35 -27.48 10.47
C ALA A 41 34.48 -27.62 9.21
N HIS A 42 35.16 -27.85 8.09
CA HIS A 42 34.53 -28.23 6.84
C HIS A 42 34.97 -29.65 6.51
N HIS A 43 34.31 -30.30 5.53
CA HIS A 43 34.83 -31.54 4.97
C HIS A 43 36.29 -31.37 4.52
N LEU A 44 37.13 -32.33 4.88
CA LEU A 44 38.56 -32.37 4.58
C LEU A 44 38.83 -33.12 3.27
N PHE A 45 39.77 -32.60 2.49
CA PHE A 45 40.16 -33.13 1.18
C PHE A 45 41.68 -33.22 1.05
N LEU A 46 42.15 -34.25 0.34
CA LEU A 46 43.52 -34.29 -0.18
C LEU A 46 43.59 -33.46 -1.47
N VAL A 47 44.41 -32.41 -1.44
CA VAL A 47 44.71 -31.57 -2.62
C VAL A 47 46.22 -31.47 -2.82
N PRO A 48 46.73 -31.47 -4.06
CA PRO A 48 48.15 -31.27 -4.31
C PRO A 48 48.55 -29.83 -3.95
N ARG A 49 49.75 -29.66 -3.39
CA ARG A 49 50.33 -28.34 -3.09
C ARG A 49 50.64 -27.55 -4.35
N ASP A 50 51.27 -28.23 -5.30
CA ASP A 50 51.78 -27.68 -6.55
C ASP A 50 51.16 -28.45 -7.73
N PRO A 51 51.03 -27.85 -8.93
CA PRO A 51 50.53 -28.54 -10.12
C PRO A 51 51.33 -29.81 -10.41
N THR A 52 50.64 -30.95 -10.50
CA THR A 52 51.26 -32.28 -10.57
C THR A 52 50.84 -33.06 -11.81
N GLY A 53 51.73 -33.92 -12.32
CA GLY A 53 51.43 -34.87 -13.40
C GLY A 53 50.71 -36.15 -12.94
N ILE A 54 50.46 -36.29 -11.64
CA ILE A 54 49.70 -37.41 -11.07
C ILE A 54 48.21 -37.24 -11.38
N GLN A 55 47.61 -38.28 -11.97
CA GLN A 55 46.18 -38.33 -12.26
C GLN A 55 45.42 -38.97 -11.08
N VAL A 56 44.21 -38.46 -10.79
CA VAL A 56 43.22 -39.18 -9.97
C VAL A 56 42.38 -40.07 -10.90
N LEU A 57 42.49 -41.39 -10.76
CA LEU A 57 41.66 -42.35 -11.50
C LEU A 57 40.25 -42.45 -10.89
N ALA A 58 40.17 -42.50 -9.57
CA ALA A 58 38.89 -42.59 -8.87
C ALA A 58 38.90 -41.79 -7.56
N HIS A 59 37.77 -41.16 -7.25
CA HIS A 59 37.44 -40.61 -5.94
C HIS A 59 36.22 -41.32 -5.37
N VAL A 60 36.33 -41.87 -4.16
CA VAL A 60 35.21 -42.51 -3.45
C VAL A 60 35.07 -41.88 -2.08
N ALA A 61 33.93 -41.23 -1.80
CA ALA A 61 33.60 -40.74 -0.48
C ALA A 61 32.45 -41.53 0.13
N GLU A 62 32.66 -42.06 1.33
CA GLU A 62 31.63 -42.68 2.16
C GLU A 62 31.44 -41.83 3.42
N ILE A 63 30.18 -41.43 3.67
CA ILE A 63 29.80 -40.57 4.79
C ILE A 63 28.76 -41.34 5.60
N ARG A 64 29.12 -41.74 6.82
CA ARG A 64 28.21 -42.45 7.74
C ARG A 64 27.67 -41.46 8.76
N ILE A 65 26.36 -41.36 8.83
CA ILE A 65 25.63 -40.51 9.76
C ILE A 65 25.24 -41.36 10.98
N ASP A 66 25.62 -40.91 12.17
CA ASP A 66 25.18 -41.47 13.45
C ASP A 66 24.39 -40.41 14.23
N GLN A 67 23.21 -40.78 14.70
CA GLN A 67 22.28 -39.93 15.45
C GLN A 67 22.02 -40.44 16.88
N SER A 68 22.90 -41.29 17.40
CA SER A 68 22.73 -41.96 18.70
C SER A 68 22.85 -41.03 19.93
N PHE A 69 23.32 -39.79 19.76
CA PHE A 69 23.67 -38.87 20.85
C PHE A 69 22.73 -37.65 20.95
N GLY A 70 21.47 -37.90 21.31
CA GLY A 70 20.49 -36.82 21.54
C GLY A 70 20.07 -36.14 20.24
N TYR A 71 20.44 -34.89 20.02
CA TYR A 71 20.30 -34.19 18.74
C TYR A 71 21.64 -33.98 18.02
N GLU A 72 22.76 -34.41 18.61
CA GLU A 72 24.08 -34.29 17.99
C GLU A 72 24.25 -35.32 16.88
N THR A 73 24.54 -34.84 15.67
CA THR A 73 24.80 -35.71 14.51
C THR A 73 26.30 -35.88 14.30
N ILE A 74 26.80 -37.10 14.46
CA ILE A 74 28.20 -37.47 14.19
C ILE A 74 28.30 -37.96 12.74
N ARG A 75 29.37 -37.57 12.04
CA ARG A 75 29.63 -37.91 10.64
C ARG A 75 31.02 -38.54 10.52
N THR A 76 31.10 -39.85 10.35
CA THR A 76 32.36 -40.51 9.98
C THR A 76 32.54 -40.43 8.47
N VAL A 77 33.65 -39.87 8.01
CA VAL A 77 33.97 -39.70 6.58
C VAL A 77 35.20 -40.51 6.23
N VAL A 78 35.08 -41.30 5.17
CA VAL A 78 36.19 -42.03 4.54
C VAL A 78 36.26 -41.62 3.08
N ALA A 79 37.36 -41.00 2.67
CA ALA A 79 37.60 -40.55 1.29
C ALA A 79 38.81 -41.28 0.70
N SER A 80 38.57 -42.18 -0.26
CA SER A 80 39.60 -42.90 -1.01
C SER A 80 39.90 -42.20 -2.35
N TYR A 81 41.19 -42.05 -2.64
CA TYR A 81 41.75 -41.48 -3.86
C TYR A 81 42.65 -42.52 -4.52
N GLN A 82 42.27 -43.01 -5.70
CA GLN A 82 43.15 -43.85 -6.52
C GLN A 82 43.99 -42.96 -7.43
N LEU A 83 45.30 -42.91 -7.19
CA LEU A 83 46.23 -42.08 -7.95
C LEU A 83 47.07 -42.92 -8.91
N HIS A 84 47.49 -42.33 -10.04
CA HIS A 84 48.38 -42.95 -11.02
C HIS A 84 49.47 -41.98 -11.46
N ASN A 85 50.74 -42.38 -11.29
CA ASN A 85 51.87 -41.68 -11.88
C ASN A 85 52.06 -42.10 -13.35
N LYS A 86 51.52 -41.32 -14.28
CA LYS A 86 51.72 -41.53 -15.73
C LYS A 86 53.09 -41.08 -16.26
N GLN A 87 53.97 -40.54 -15.41
CA GLN A 87 55.29 -40.08 -15.82
C GLN A 87 56.30 -41.24 -15.88
N ALA A 88 57.32 -41.07 -16.73
CA ALA A 88 58.42 -42.03 -16.86
C ALA A 88 59.48 -41.94 -15.74
N GLU A 89 59.36 -40.93 -14.86
CA GLU A 89 60.27 -40.66 -13.75
C GLU A 89 59.50 -40.66 -12.41
N PRO A 90 60.16 -40.97 -11.28
CA PRO A 90 59.53 -40.87 -9.97
C PRO A 90 59.09 -39.44 -9.68
N THR A 91 57.86 -39.25 -9.22
CA THR A 91 57.30 -37.93 -8.92
C THR A 91 57.15 -37.77 -7.40
N GLU A 92 57.71 -36.69 -6.84
CA GLU A 92 57.42 -36.28 -5.47
C GLU A 92 56.06 -35.56 -5.42
N LEU A 93 55.17 -36.03 -4.56
CA LEU A 93 53.83 -35.49 -4.35
C LEU A 93 53.69 -34.97 -2.93
N THR A 94 53.55 -33.66 -2.79
CA THR A 94 53.13 -33.01 -1.54
C THR A 94 51.62 -32.77 -1.57
N LEU A 95 50.92 -33.37 -0.61
CA LEU A 95 49.48 -33.20 -0.40
C LEU A 95 49.22 -32.33 0.82
N HIS A 96 48.23 -31.45 0.73
CA HIS A 96 47.64 -30.75 1.85
C HIS A 96 46.28 -31.35 2.17
N ILE A 97 46.00 -31.52 3.46
CA ILE A 97 44.65 -31.69 3.99
C ILE A 97 44.04 -30.30 4.11
N GLN A 98 43.10 -29.98 3.22
CA GLN A 98 42.44 -28.69 3.19
C GLN A 98 40.95 -28.83 3.55
N PRO A 99 40.42 -27.99 4.47
CA PRO A 99 38.98 -27.82 4.62
C PRO A 99 38.38 -27.22 3.33
N ALA A 100 37.23 -27.73 2.90
CA ALA A 100 36.47 -27.11 1.82
C ALA A 100 36.17 -25.64 2.13
N SER A 101 36.36 -24.78 1.13
CA SER A 101 36.28 -23.32 1.30
C SER A 101 34.85 -22.81 1.52
N GLU A 102 33.85 -23.62 1.20
CA GLU A 102 32.43 -23.34 1.39
C GLU A 102 31.75 -24.60 1.96
N SER A 103 31.02 -24.42 3.06
CA SER A 103 30.02 -25.37 3.55
C SER A 103 28.80 -24.54 3.99
N PRO A 104 27.57 -24.93 3.65
CA PRO A 104 26.39 -24.14 3.99
C PRO A 104 26.14 -24.12 5.50
N ALA A 105 26.24 -22.93 6.10
CA ALA A 105 25.72 -22.48 7.41
C ALA A 105 26.04 -23.25 8.71
N GLU A 106 26.27 -24.56 8.69
CA GLU A 106 26.54 -25.37 9.88
C GLU A 106 28.03 -25.32 10.28
N ALA A 107 28.31 -24.86 11.49
CA ALA A 107 29.64 -24.99 12.10
C ALA A 107 29.85 -26.44 12.57
N LEU A 108 30.53 -27.25 11.76
CA LEU A 108 30.96 -28.59 12.17
C LEU A 108 32.22 -28.48 13.04
N ALA A 109 32.54 -29.53 13.78
CA ALA A 109 33.78 -29.63 14.56
C ALA A 109 34.46 -30.99 14.34
N LEU A 110 35.78 -30.99 14.16
CA LEU A 110 36.56 -32.23 14.14
C LEU A 110 36.64 -32.80 15.56
N THR A 111 36.21 -34.04 15.75
CA THR A 111 36.26 -34.73 17.06
C THR A 111 37.65 -35.34 17.35
N GLY A 112 38.48 -35.52 16.32
CA GLY A 112 39.85 -36.02 16.41
C GLY A 112 40.72 -35.62 15.21
N PRO A 113 42.03 -35.95 15.24
CA PRO A 113 42.92 -35.69 14.11
C PRO A 113 42.55 -36.58 12.90
N PRO A 114 42.66 -36.07 11.66
CA PRO A 114 42.48 -36.89 10.47
C PRO A 114 43.55 -37.99 10.38
N VAL A 115 43.19 -39.11 9.78
CA VAL A 115 44.07 -40.26 9.55
C VAL A 115 44.24 -40.46 8.05
N LEU A 116 45.49 -40.54 7.59
CA LEU A 116 45.82 -40.90 6.21
C LEU A 116 46.39 -42.31 6.16
N ARG A 117 45.93 -43.12 5.20
CA ARG A 117 46.54 -44.41 4.85
C ARG A 117 47.01 -44.40 3.40
N ARG A 118 48.08 -45.13 3.12
CA ARG A 118 48.57 -45.51 1.79
C ARG A 118 48.49 -47.03 1.70
N ASP A 119 47.72 -47.55 0.75
CA ASP A 119 47.54 -49.00 0.51
C ASP A 119 47.20 -49.76 1.82
N GLY A 120 46.28 -49.19 2.62
CA GLY A 120 45.87 -49.70 3.93
C GLY A 120 46.83 -49.44 5.11
N SER A 121 48.07 -49.01 4.87
CA SER A 121 49.07 -48.72 5.90
C SER A 121 49.01 -47.25 6.33
N LEU A 122 49.14 -46.96 7.64
CA LEU A 122 49.15 -45.58 8.15
C LEU A 122 50.30 -44.77 7.54
N TRP A 123 49.99 -43.60 6.98
CA TRP A 123 50.98 -42.65 6.45
C TRP A 123 51.11 -41.44 7.39
N PRO A 124 52.33 -40.99 7.72
CA PRO A 124 52.51 -39.88 8.64
C PRO A 124 51.99 -38.56 8.06
N LEU A 125 51.26 -37.83 8.90
CA LEU A 125 50.83 -36.46 8.65
C LEU A 125 51.74 -35.50 9.40
N VAL A 126 52.27 -34.51 8.69
CA VAL A 126 53.16 -33.48 9.23
C VAL A 126 52.38 -32.18 9.38
N GLN A 127 52.22 -31.71 10.61
CA GLN A 127 51.71 -30.38 10.89
C GLN A 127 52.85 -29.37 10.78
N VAL A 128 52.73 -28.42 9.87
CA VAL A 128 53.67 -27.31 9.71
C VAL A 128 53.07 -26.10 10.45
N ALA A 129 53.88 -25.36 11.20
CA ALA A 129 53.40 -24.20 11.94
C ALA A 129 52.67 -23.20 11.02
N ASP A 130 51.52 -22.72 11.48
CA ASP A 130 50.58 -21.84 10.77
C ASP A 130 50.11 -22.31 9.37
N ASN A 131 50.23 -23.62 9.07
CA ASN A 131 49.94 -24.20 7.75
C ASN A 131 49.00 -25.43 7.82
N PRO A 132 48.35 -25.81 6.70
CA PRO A 132 47.54 -27.02 6.63
C PRO A 132 48.37 -28.29 6.86
N THR A 133 47.77 -29.26 7.56
CA THR A 133 48.35 -30.60 7.77
C THR A 133 48.72 -31.24 6.43
N SER A 134 49.94 -31.74 6.30
CA SER A 134 50.51 -32.14 5.02
C SER A 134 51.04 -33.58 5.01
N ALA A 135 51.08 -34.19 3.83
CA ALA A 135 51.73 -35.47 3.58
C ALA A 135 52.69 -35.34 2.39
N VAL A 136 53.87 -35.95 2.48
CA VAL A 136 54.82 -36.05 1.37
C VAL A 136 55.01 -37.52 1.03
N MET A 137 55.05 -37.85 -0.26
CA MET A 137 55.33 -39.19 -0.76
C MET A 137 56.00 -39.13 -2.13
N VAL A 138 56.77 -40.17 -2.47
CA VAL A 138 57.28 -40.37 -3.83
C VAL A 138 56.49 -41.51 -4.47
N LEU A 139 56.09 -41.31 -5.72
CA LEU A 139 55.43 -42.31 -6.56
C LEU A 139 56.37 -42.71 -7.70
N ALA A 140 56.64 -44.00 -7.86
CA ALA A 140 57.48 -44.53 -8.92
C ALA A 140 56.81 -44.38 -10.32
N PRO A 141 57.56 -44.52 -11.42
CA PRO A 141 56.99 -44.51 -12.77
C PRO A 141 55.92 -45.59 -12.93
N ASP A 142 54.78 -45.24 -13.54
CA ASP A 142 53.59 -46.10 -13.70
C ASP A 142 52.96 -46.62 -12.39
N GLU A 143 53.39 -46.12 -11.21
CA GLU A 143 52.85 -46.56 -9.92
C GLU A 143 51.38 -46.14 -9.76
N ARG A 144 50.56 -47.07 -9.27
CA ARG A 144 49.21 -46.81 -8.78
C ARG A 144 49.16 -47.02 -7.28
N VAL A 145 48.49 -46.10 -6.59
CA VAL A 145 48.41 -46.07 -5.13
C VAL A 145 46.99 -45.72 -4.70
N GLU A 146 46.53 -46.32 -3.61
CA GLU A 146 45.30 -45.90 -2.93
C GLU A 146 45.62 -45.08 -1.68
N LEU A 147 45.08 -43.86 -1.62
CA LEU A 147 45.16 -43.01 -0.43
C LEU A 147 43.78 -42.88 0.22
N GLU A 148 43.68 -43.26 1.49
CA GLU A 148 42.44 -43.17 2.27
C GLU A 148 42.57 -42.09 3.35
N LEU A 149 41.76 -41.04 3.27
CA LEU A 149 41.62 -40.00 4.29
C LEU A 149 40.37 -40.28 5.14
N SER A 150 40.57 -40.64 6.40
CA SER A 150 39.51 -40.92 7.38
C SER A 150 39.45 -39.82 8.45
N TYR A 151 38.27 -39.30 8.76
CA TYR A 151 38.05 -38.31 9.83
C TYR A 151 36.61 -38.33 10.33
N GLU A 152 36.35 -37.66 11.45
CA GLU A 152 35.03 -37.59 12.07
C GLU A 152 34.66 -36.13 12.39
N LEU A 153 33.40 -35.77 12.09
CA LEU A 153 32.84 -34.44 12.30
C LEU A 153 31.59 -34.53 13.20
N THR A 154 31.56 -33.77 14.30
CA THR A 154 30.31 -33.42 14.99
C THR A 154 29.62 -32.28 14.24
N GLY A 155 28.30 -32.39 14.06
CA GLY A 155 27.46 -31.39 13.40
C GLY A 155 26.42 -30.73 14.30
N SER A 156 25.47 -30.03 13.66
CA SER A 156 24.40 -29.26 14.30
C SER A 156 23.49 -30.10 15.20
N THR A 157 22.94 -29.48 16.25
CA THR A 157 21.85 -30.01 17.10
C THR A 157 20.46 -29.65 16.58
N SER A 158 20.31 -29.49 15.26
CA SER A 158 19.06 -29.10 14.60
C SER A 158 18.07 -30.28 14.53
N ILE A 159 16.77 -29.97 14.46
CA ILE A 159 15.72 -30.92 14.08
C ILE A 159 15.84 -31.30 12.59
N PHE A 160 16.44 -30.43 11.77
CA PHE A 160 16.71 -30.64 10.35
C PHE A 160 18.22 -30.56 10.03
N PRO A 161 19.05 -31.54 10.48
CA PRO A 161 20.46 -31.60 10.10
C PRO A 161 20.64 -31.66 8.57
N SER A 162 21.65 -30.95 8.07
CA SER A 162 22.01 -30.95 6.65
C SER A 162 23.42 -31.52 6.44
N VAL A 163 23.55 -32.51 5.56
CA VAL A 163 24.83 -33.17 5.23
C VAL A 163 25.15 -32.86 3.77
N ALA A 164 26.29 -32.20 3.52
CA ALA A 164 26.74 -31.82 2.19
C ALA A 164 28.22 -32.13 1.99
N TYR A 165 28.57 -32.73 0.86
CA TYR A 165 29.95 -33.04 0.48
C TYR A 165 30.39 -32.20 -0.74
N PRO A 166 31.07 -31.06 -0.53
CA PRO A 166 31.47 -30.16 -1.60
C PRO A 166 32.58 -30.78 -2.46
N ILE A 167 32.31 -31.00 -3.75
CA ILE A 167 33.27 -31.62 -4.68
C ILE A 167 34.25 -30.65 -5.35
N GLU A 168 34.07 -29.35 -5.15
CA GLU A 168 34.92 -28.31 -5.75
C GLU A 168 36.44 -28.47 -5.44
N PRO A 169 36.88 -28.88 -4.23
CA PRO A 169 38.30 -29.13 -3.97
C PRO A 169 38.93 -30.20 -4.89
N LEU A 170 38.14 -31.14 -5.43
CA LEU A 170 38.62 -32.17 -6.36
C LEU A 170 39.06 -31.57 -7.72
N ARG A 171 38.58 -30.37 -8.09
CA ARG A 171 38.98 -29.67 -9.32
C ARG A 171 40.40 -29.10 -9.29
N ARG A 172 41.06 -29.12 -8.12
CA ARG A 172 42.45 -28.64 -7.97
C ARG A 172 43.50 -29.65 -8.42
N TRP A 173 43.10 -30.89 -8.64
CA TRP A 173 43.92 -31.87 -9.36
C TRP A 173 44.04 -31.46 -10.83
N SER A 174 45.17 -31.76 -11.47
CA SER A 174 45.49 -31.34 -12.83
C SER A 174 44.51 -31.88 -13.89
N THR A 175 43.85 -32.99 -13.56
CA THR A 175 42.63 -33.47 -14.20
C THR A 175 41.58 -33.78 -13.13
N PRO A 176 40.27 -33.60 -13.40
CA PRO A 176 39.23 -34.16 -12.53
C PRO A 176 39.34 -35.70 -12.48
N PRO A 177 38.77 -36.37 -11.46
CA PRO A 177 38.79 -37.83 -11.37
C PRO A 177 38.01 -38.50 -12.53
N ASP A 178 38.55 -39.57 -13.09
CA ASP A 178 37.88 -40.31 -14.19
C ASP A 178 36.56 -40.96 -13.71
N SER A 179 36.48 -41.36 -12.44
CA SER A 179 35.25 -41.81 -11.77
C SER A 179 35.11 -41.17 -10.39
N THR A 180 33.92 -40.71 -10.03
CA THR A 180 33.62 -40.17 -8.69
C THR A 180 32.35 -40.80 -8.14
N ARG A 181 32.45 -41.47 -6.98
CA ARG A 181 31.32 -42.03 -6.25
C ARG A 181 31.21 -41.39 -4.87
N ILE A 182 30.00 -40.94 -4.50
CA ILE A 182 29.73 -40.42 -3.16
C ILE A 182 28.53 -41.17 -2.60
N SER A 183 28.67 -41.71 -1.39
CA SER A 183 27.64 -42.53 -0.74
C SER A 183 27.41 -41.99 0.67
N ILE A 184 26.17 -41.59 0.96
CA ILE A 184 25.75 -41.14 2.28
C ILE A 184 24.93 -42.26 2.91
N PHE A 185 25.42 -42.83 4.02
CA PHE A 185 24.77 -43.87 4.78
C PHE A 185 24.02 -43.28 5.97
N THR A 186 22.75 -43.67 6.11
CA THR A 186 21.83 -43.26 7.17
C THR A 186 21.53 -44.44 8.10
N ASP A 187 21.17 -44.18 9.36
CA ASP A 187 20.66 -45.18 10.30
C ASP A 187 19.13 -45.39 10.18
N PHE A 188 18.49 -44.70 9.24
CA PHE A 188 17.08 -44.77 8.89
C PHE A 188 16.89 -44.97 7.39
N ALA A 189 15.74 -45.56 7.01
CA ALA A 189 15.36 -45.68 5.61
C ALA A 189 14.96 -44.32 5.01
N PRO A 190 15.56 -43.90 3.88
CA PRO A 190 15.22 -42.65 3.23
C PRO A 190 13.79 -42.70 2.66
N SER A 191 13.06 -41.60 2.82
CA SER A 191 11.75 -41.40 2.20
C SER A 191 11.47 -39.90 2.04
N PRO A 192 10.59 -39.48 1.11
CA PRO A 192 10.21 -38.07 0.96
C PRO A 192 9.57 -37.42 2.21
N ARG A 193 9.16 -38.21 3.22
CA ARG A 193 8.61 -37.70 4.48
C ARG A 193 9.68 -37.30 5.49
N ASN A 194 10.83 -37.97 5.49
CA ASN A 194 11.90 -37.79 6.48
C ASN A 194 13.24 -37.33 5.90
N LEU A 195 13.40 -37.34 4.57
CA LEU A 195 14.62 -36.92 3.88
C LEU A 195 14.30 -36.18 2.58
N GLN A 196 15.04 -35.11 2.34
CA GLN A 196 15.03 -34.30 1.13
C GLN A 196 16.43 -34.31 0.52
N VAL A 197 16.56 -34.78 -0.72
CA VAL A 197 17.76 -34.55 -1.53
C VAL A 197 17.68 -33.14 -2.10
N LEU A 198 18.67 -32.32 -1.78
CA LEU A 198 18.75 -30.94 -2.27
C LEU A 198 19.40 -30.93 -3.66
N TRP A 199 20.64 -31.41 -3.74
CA TRP A 199 21.44 -31.41 -4.97
C TRP A 199 22.52 -32.51 -4.95
N PRO A 200 23.12 -32.83 -6.10
CA PRO A 200 22.50 -32.76 -7.42
C PRO A 200 21.43 -33.86 -7.55
N GLN A 201 20.52 -33.70 -8.51
CA GLN A 201 19.54 -34.73 -8.86
C GLN A 201 20.20 -35.92 -9.56
N GLY A 202 19.51 -37.08 -9.60
CA GLY A 202 20.00 -38.29 -10.27
C GLY A 202 20.79 -39.24 -9.35
N HIS A 203 20.38 -39.33 -8.09
CA HIS A 203 20.91 -40.28 -7.11
C HIS A 203 20.22 -41.65 -7.18
N GLU A 204 20.90 -42.68 -6.67
CA GLU A 204 20.30 -43.98 -6.35
C GLU A 204 19.89 -43.99 -4.87
N GLU A 205 18.66 -44.43 -4.58
CA GLU A 205 18.18 -44.68 -3.21
C GLU A 205 18.20 -46.17 -2.90
N HIS A 206 18.93 -46.54 -1.84
CA HIS A 206 18.96 -47.87 -1.24
C HIS A 206 18.47 -47.79 0.21
N PRO A 207 18.10 -48.91 0.88
CA PRO A 207 17.40 -48.88 2.16
C PRO A 207 18.08 -48.14 3.34
N ASN A 208 19.37 -47.84 3.27
CA ASN A 208 20.13 -47.03 4.25
C ASN A 208 21.29 -46.27 3.57
N GLU A 209 21.20 -46.02 2.25
CA GLU A 209 22.28 -45.40 1.47
C GLU A 209 21.69 -44.55 0.35
N ILE A 210 22.21 -43.33 0.18
CA ILE A 210 21.96 -42.49 -0.99
C ILE A 210 23.27 -42.32 -1.74
N ARG A 211 23.30 -42.69 -3.01
CA ARG A 211 24.51 -42.76 -3.82
C ARG A 211 24.43 -41.86 -5.04
N TRP A 212 25.53 -41.18 -5.32
CA TRP A 212 25.79 -40.51 -6.59
C TRP A 212 27.03 -41.13 -7.24
N HIS A 213 27.01 -41.27 -8.56
CA HIS A 213 28.14 -41.73 -9.36
C HIS A 213 28.23 -40.89 -10.64
N TRP A 214 29.43 -40.43 -10.96
CA TRP A 214 29.73 -39.73 -12.22
C TRP A 214 31.01 -40.25 -12.84
N GLU A 215 31.04 -40.29 -14.17
CA GLU A 215 32.21 -40.65 -14.97
C GLU A 215 32.66 -39.45 -15.80
N ASN A 216 33.97 -39.20 -15.82
CA ASN A 216 34.67 -38.19 -16.63
C ASN A 216 34.24 -36.72 -16.43
N ALA A 217 33.27 -36.43 -15.57
CA ALA A 217 32.78 -35.07 -15.29
C ALA A 217 32.26 -34.92 -13.85
N LEU A 218 32.69 -33.87 -13.15
CA LEU A 218 32.18 -33.48 -11.83
C LEU A 218 31.06 -32.44 -11.98
N PRO A 219 29.88 -32.59 -11.34
CA PRO A 219 28.84 -31.56 -11.34
C PRO A 219 29.29 -30.27 -10.63
N TRP A 220 28.61 -29.16 -10.89
CA TRP A 220 28.94 -27.86 -10.29
C TRP A 220 28.70 -27.78 -8.78
N GLN A 221 27.77 -28.60 -8.27
CA GLN A 221 27.45 -28.71 -6.85
C GLN A 221 27.64 -30.16 -6.41
N GLY A 222 28.17 -30.34 -5.20
CA GLY A 222 28.31 -31.66 -4.59
C GLY A 222 27.01 -32.14 -3.93
N PRO A 223 26.92 -33.43 -3.55
CA PRO A 223 25.77 -33.99 -2.86
C PRO A 223 25.41 -33.22 -1.60
N ALA A 224 24.12 -32.95 -1.41
CA ALA A 224 23.57 -32.37 -0.20
C ALA A 224 22.19 -32.96 0.08
N ILE A 225 21.99 -33.39 1.32
CA ILE A 225 20.71 -33.86 1.87
C ILE A 225 20.34 -33.06 3.11
N ARG A 226 19.04 -32.96 3.39
CA ARG A 226 18.47 -32.52 4.66
C ARG A 226 17.48 -33.57 5.11
N PHE A 227 17.41 -33.85 6.41
CA PHE A 227 16.55 -34.92 6.93
C PHE A 227 16.05 -34.58 8.33
N ILE A 228 15.01 -35.27 8.79
CA ILE A 228 14.48 -35.13 10.15
C ILE A 228 15.40 -35.88 11.11
N HIS A 229 15.83 -35.22 12.18
CA HIS A 229 16.64 -35.86 13.23
C HIS A 229 15.90 -37.04 13.85
N ARG A 230 16.57 -38.19 13.98
CA ARG A 230 16.00 -39.46 14.46
C ARG A 230 15.12 -39.33 15.71
N VAL A 231 15.55 -38.61 16.75
CA VAL A 231 14.75 -38.39 17.97
C VAL A 231 13.36 -37.79 17.67
N ALA A 232 13.25 -36.82 16.77
CA ALA A 232 11.97 -36.25 16.38
C ALA A 232 11.14 -37.22 15.53
N TRP A 233 11.79 -37.95 14.61
CA TRP A 233 11.11 -38.92 13.74
C TRP A 233 10.62 -40.16 14.50
N ASP A 234 11.41 -40.69 15.43
CA ASP A 234 11.05 -41.81 16.30
C ASP A 234 9.90 -41.42 17.25
N GLY A 235 9.87 -40.17 17.73
CA GLY A 235 8.73 -39.64 18.50
C GLY A 235 7.43 -39.61 17.70
N ILE A 236 7.46 -39.13 16.45
CA ILE A 236 6.32 -39.12 15.53
C ILE A 236 5.83 -40.55 15.25
N ARG A 237 6.73 -41.48 14.93
CA ARG A 237 6.38 -42.88 14.68
C ARG A 237 5.83 -43.59 15.92
N ALA A 238 6.33 -43.27 17.11
CA ALA A 238 5.81 -43.80 18.36
C ALA A 238 4.39 -43.31 18.65
N ALA A 239 4.10 -42.03 18.40
CA ALA A 239 2.76 -41.45 18.53
C ALA A 239 1.77 -42.07 17.52
N GLU A 240 2.18 -42.20 16.25
CA GLU A 240 1.38 -42.84 15.19
C GLU A 240 1.07 -44.32 15.54
N ALA A 241 2.06 -45.08 16.01
CA ALA A 241 1.88 -46.48 16.41
C ALA A 241 1.04 -46.65 17.69
N ALA A 242 1.02 -45.66 18.58
CA ALA A 242 0.20 -45.65 19.79
C ALA A 242 -1.24 -45.15 19.54
N GLY A 243 -1.50 -44.49 18.41
CA GLY A 243 -2.75 -43.77 18.16
C GLY A 243 -2.89 -42.47 18.98
N ASP A 244 -1.79 -41.92 19.51
CA ASP A 244 -1.83 -40.64 20.25
C ASP A 244 -1.82 -39.48 19.25
N TRP A 245 -3.02 -39.12 18.78
CA TRP A 245 -3.23 -38.05 17.82
C TRP A 245 -2.77 -36.66 18.32
N ILE A 246 -2.78 -36.42 19.64
CA ILE A 246 -2.25 -35.18 20.22
C ILE A 246 -0.72 -35.15 20.09
N ALA A 247 -0.03 -36.21 20.53
CA ALA A 247 1.42 -36.29 20.43
C ALA A 247 1.90 -36.29 18.96
N LEU A 248 1.13 -36.93 18.06
CA LEU A 248 1.42 -36.95 16.62
C LEU A 248 1.32 -35.55 16.02
N GLY A 249 0.23 -34.83 16.30
CA GLY A 249 0.04 -33.45 15.84
C GLY A 249 1.09 -32.49 16.41
N GLN A 250 1.46 -32.64 17.69
CA GLN A 250 2.54 -31.88 18.32
C GLN A 250 3.90 -32.13 17.63
N GLY A 251 4.20 -33.38 17.25
CA GLY A 251 5.40 -33.74 16.51
C GLY A 251 5.47 -33.05 15.14
N PHE A 252 4.41 -33.11 14.34
CA PHE A 252 4.33 -32.42 13.06
C PHE A 252 4.32 -30.89 13.20
N HIS A 253 3.70 -30.35 14.25
CA HIS A 253 3.71 -28.91 14.53
C HIS A 253 5.13 -28.41 14.91
N ALA A 254 5.92 -29.22 15.62
CA ALA A 254 7.32 -28.92 15.89
C ALA A 254 8.17 -28.91 14.59
N LEU A 255 7.95 -29.86 13.69
CA LEU A 255 8.58 -29.87 12.35
C LEU A 255 8.20 -28.64 11.52
N TYR A 256 6.92 -28.26 11.51
CA TYR A 256 6.44 -27.05 10.85
C TYR A 256 7.13 -25.79 11.42
N SER A 257 7.23 -25.70 12.75
CA SER A 257 7.79 -24.52 13.44
C SER A 257 9.30 -24.40 13.28
N ALA A 258 10.02 -25.51 13.19
CA ALA A 258 11.47 -25.55 13.01
C ALA A 258 11.91 -25.49 11.53
N SER A 259 10.98 -25.40 10.58
CA SER A 259 11.30 -25.33 9.15
C SER A 259 11.48 -23.88 8.68
N ASP A 260 12.74 -23.50 8.46
CA ASP A 260 13.14 -22.14 8.07
C ASP A 260 12.66 -21.70 6.67
N GLU A 261 12.22 -22.65 5.83
CA GLU A 261 11.89 -22.42 4.42
C GLU A 261 10.38 -22.37 4.15
N SER A 262 9.97 -21.51 3.22
CA SER A 262 8.66 -21.57 2.58
C SER A 262 8.68 -22.62 1.46
N GLY A 263 8.09 -23.79 1.68
CA GLY A 263 8.04 -24.86 0.67
C GLY A 263 7.00 -25.93 0.98
N ASP A 264 6.81 -26.84 0.02
CA ASP A 264 5.77 -27.89 0.08
C ASP A 264 5.91 -28.79 1.31
N GLN A 265 7.14 -29.07 1.75
CA GLN A 265 7.38 -29.90 2.95
C GLN A 265 6.87 -29.23 4.23
N ARG A 266 7.06 -27.90 4.37
CA ARG A 266 6.52 -27.14 5.50
C ARG A 266 4.99 -27.15 5.48
N ARG A 267 4.39 -27.03 4.30
CA ARG A 267 2.93 -27.17 4.14
C ARG A 267 2.48 -28.58 4.53
N LEU A 268 3.18 -29.63 4.10
CA LEU A 268 2.86 -31.02 4.45
C LEU A 268 2.86 -31.24 5.98
N TYR A 269 3.85 -30.73 6.71
CA TYR A 269 3.88 -30.83 8.18
C TYR A 269 2.72 -30.06 8.84
N TYR A 270 2.34 -28.90 8.30
CA TYR A 270 1.16 -28.15 8.78
C TYR A 270 -0.13 -28.95 8.56
N ASP A 271 -0.33 -29.47 7.35
CA ASP A 271 -1.53 -30.22 6.96
C ASP A 271 -1.62 -31.54 7.77
N GLN A 272 -0.49 -32.18 8.09
CA GLN A 272 -0.40 -33.36 8.96
C GLN A 272 -0.69 -33.04 10.43
N ALA A 273 -0.16 -31.93 10.96
CA ALA A 273 -0.46 -31.48 12.32
C ALA A 273 -1.95 -31.18 12.49
N LEU A 274 -2.53 -30.44 11.53
CA LEU A 274 -3.95 -30.13 11.48
C LEU A 274 -4.81 -31.40 11.44
N ALA A 275 -4.51 -32.34 10.55
CA ALA A 275 -5.25 -33.60 10.45
C ALA A 275 -5.21 -34.40 11.78
N ALA A 276 -4.03 -34.53 12.39
CA ALA A 276 -3.89 -35.24 13.66
C ALA A 276 -4.69 -34.56 14.80
N PHE A 277 -4.64 -33.23 14.92
CA PHE A 277 -5.44 -32.54 15.95
C PHE A 277 -6.96 -32.60 15.68
N LEU A 278 -7.40 -32.67 14.42
CA LEU A 278 -8.81 -32.87 14.09
C LEU A 278 -9.31 -34.29 14.45
N GLU A 279 -8.51 -35.34 14.20
CA GLU A 279 -8.82 -36.70 14.67
C GLU A 279 -8.86 -36.77 16.20
N ALA A 280 -7.93 -36.07 16.88
CA ALA A 280 -7.87 -36.01 18.34
C ALA A 280 -9.14 -35.41 18.99
N MET A 281 -9.94 -34.61 18.27
CA MET A 281 -11.16 -33.98 18.82
C MET A 281 -12.21 -34.99 19.31
N ALA A 282 -12.25 -36.20 18.75
CA ALA A 282 -13.23 -37.21 19.15
C ALA A 282 -12.97 -37.77 20.56
N GLU A 283 -11.71 -37.79 21.00
CA GLU A 283 -11.27 -38.44 22.25
C GLU A 283 -10.76 -37.44 23.30
N ARG A 284 -10.09 -36.38 22.86
CA ARG A 284 -9.41 -35.37 23.70
C ARG A 284 -9.71 -33.94 23.22
N PRO A 285 -10.98 -33.51 23.21
CA PRO A 285 -11.40 -32.25 22.61
C PRO A 285 -10.72 -31.02 23.22
N THR A 286 -10.52 -31.00 24.54
CA THR A 286 -9.90 -29.85 25.23
C THR A 286 -8.48 -29.60 24.75
N GLU A 287 -7.65 -30.66 24.72
CA GLU A 287 -6.27 -30.59 24.22
C GLU A 287 -6.21 -30.34 22.72
N ALA A 288 -7.12 -30.95 21.94
CA ALA A 288 -7.22 -30.72 20.50
C ALA A 288 -7.54 -29.25 20.16
N HIS A 289 -8.52 -28.63 20.84
CA HIS A 289 -8.81 -27.21 20.65
C HIS A 289 -7.64 -26.31 21.09
N TYR A 290 -6.96 -26.63 22.20
CA TYR A 290 -5.77 -25.89 22.64
C TYR A 290 -4.65 -25.93 21.59
N GLU A 291 -4.37 -27.12 21.04
CA GLU A 291 -3.34 -27.31 20.03
C GLU A 291 -3.70 -26.71 18.67
N LEU A 292 -4.97 -26.77 18.25
CA LEU A 292 -5.44 -26.10 17.04
C LEU A 292 -5.30 -24.58 17.15
N ALA A 293 -5.65 -23.99 18.30
CA ALA A 293 -5.41 -22.57 18.57
C ALA A 293 -3.91 -22.22 18.47
N ARG A 294 -3.04 -23.06 19.05
CA ARG A 294 -1.58 -22.91 18.98
C ARG A 294 -1.05 -23.01 17.55
N LEU A 295 -1.54 -23.98 16.77
CA LEU A 295 -1.18 -24.18 15.37
C LEU A 295 -1.61 -23.00 14.49
N TYR A 296 -2.86 -22.53 14.60
CA TYR A 296 -3.35 -21.38 13.85
C TYR A 296 -2.61 -20.08 14.21
N ARG A 297 -2.21 -19.89 15.47
CA ARG A 297 -1.39 -18.73 15.88
C ARG A 297 -0.08 -18.61 15.09
N THR A 298 0.55 -19.72 14.70
CA THR A 298 1.77 -19.71 13.87
C THR A 298 1.56 -19.28 12.41
N ARG A 299 0.29 -19.12 11.98
CA ARG A 299 -0.11 -18.63 10.65
C ARG A 299 -0.67 -17.20 10.70
N ILE A 300 -0.88 -16.62 11.88
CA ILE A 300 -1.46 -15.27 12.01
C ILE A 300 -0.59 -14.24 11.30
N THR A 301 0.74 -14.30 11.35
CA THR A 301 1.59 -13.36 10.59
C THR A 301 1.64 -13.75 9.11
N GLY A 302 0.92 -13.00 8.27
CA GLY A 302 0.91 -13.16 6.82
C GLY A 302 2.17 -12.62 6.14
N SER A 303 2.36 -12.99 4.87
CA SER A 303 3.41 -12.45 4.02
C SER A 303 3.20 -10.96 3.78
N GLY A 304 4.03 -10.12 4.41
CA GLY A 304 3.89 -8.65 4.40
C GLY A 304 3.66 -8.02 5.78
N GLY A 305 3.61 -8.81 6.86
CA GLY A 305 3.54 -8.30 8.24
C GLY A 305 2.15 -7.86 8.70
N GLN A 306 1.14 -7.89 7.82
CA GLN A 306 -0.26 -7.85 8.22
C GLN A 306 -0.69 -9.23 8.72
N ALA A 307 -1.61 -9.26 9.69
CA ALA A 307 -2.15 -10.52 10.19
C ALA A 307 -3.18 -11.12 9.22
N ASP A 308 -3.18 -12.43 9.03
CA ASP A 308 -4.22 -13.15 8.30
C ASP A 308 -5.46 -13.27 9.20
N SER A 309 -6.52 -12.56 8.84
CA SER A 309 -7.76 -12.50 9.63
C SER A 309 -8.49 -13.84 9.70
N HIS A 310 -8.30 -14.73 8.72
CA HIS A 310 -8.93 -16.05 8.74
C HIS A 310 -8.29 -16.95 9.79
N TYR A 311 -6.95 -17.01 9.84
CA TYR A 311 -6.24 -17.75 10.87
C TYR A 311 -6.36 -17.12 12.25
N LEU A 312 -6.49 -15.79 12.35
CA LEU A 312 -6.78 -15.11 13.60
C LEU A 312 -8.15 -15.52 14.18
N ASP A 313 -9.19 -15.58 13.36
CA ASP A 313 -10.52 -15.97 13.81
C ASP A 313 -10.59 -17.45 14.21
N LEU A 314 -9.95 -18.34 13.44
CA LEU A 314 -9.81 -19.76 13.83
C LEU A 314 -9.02 -19.93 15.14
N ALA A 315 -7.92 -19.20 15.31
CA ALA A 315 -7.14 -19.24 16.55
C ALA A 315 -7.97 -18.79 17.77
N LEU A 316 -8.76 -17.72 17.63
CA LEU A 316 -9.63 -17.21 18.70
C LEU A 316 -10.77 -18.17 19.04
N ASP A 317 -11.41 -18.78 18.04
CA ASP A 317 -12.53 -19.72 18.23
C ASP A 317 -12.07 -21.00 18.95
N HIS A 318 -10.98 -21.60 18.48
CA HIS A 318 -10.38 -22.76 19.13
C HIS A 318 -9.84 -22.42 20.54
N ALA A 319 -9.25 -21.24 20.76
CA ALA A 319 -8.77 -20.83 22.08
C ALA A 319 -9.92 -20.66 23.09
N ARG A 320 -11.03 -20.04 22.66
CA ARG A 320 -12.24 -19.88 23.49
C ARG A 320 -12.89 -21.23 23.80
N THR A 321 -12.96 -22.12 22.82
CA THR A 321 -13.53 -23.46 23.01
C THR A 321 -12.67 -24.29 23.96
N ALA A 322 -11.34 -24.27 23.82
CA ALA A 322 -10.43 -24.90 24.77
C ALA A 322 -10.61 -24.32 26.19
N MET A 323 -10.69 -22.99 26.31
CA MET A 323 -10.86 -22.30 27.60
C MET A 323 -12.19 -22.67 28.29
N ALA A 324 -13.26 -22.87 27.53
CA ALA A 324 -14.57 -23.28 28.05
C ALA A 324 -14.60 -24.76 28.51
N LEU A 325 -13.72 -25.60 27.96
CA LEU A 325 -13.61 -27.02 28.29
C LEU A 325 -12.57 -27.32 29.40
N LEU A 326 -11.70 -26.36 29.75
CA LEU A 326 -10.70 -26.52 30.80
C LEU A 326 -11.32 -26.41 32.21
N PRO A 327 -11.04 -27.37 33.12
CA PRO A 327 -11.56 -27.34 34.48
C PRO A 327 -10.76 -26.38 35.38
N GLY A 328 -11.49 -25.49 36.07
CA GLY A 328 -10.95 -24.62 37.13
C GLY A 328 -10.36 -23.30 36.63
N GLU A 329 -10.39 -22.28 37.50
CA GLU A 329 -10.12 -20.89 37.09
C GLU A 329 -8.64 -20.55 36.90
N ARG A 330 -7.71 -21.36 37.43
CA ARG A 330 -6.27 -21.02 37.53
C ARG A 330 -5.32 -22.18 37.17
N THR A 331 -5.43 -22.71 35.96
CA THR A 331 -4.38 -23.55 35.35
C THR A 331 -3.44 -22.70 34.48
N VAL A 332 -2.22 -23.19 34.22
CA VAL A 332 -1.23 -22.45 33.39
C VAL A 332 -1.72 -22.34 31.94
N GLU A 333 -2.32 -23.41 31.43
CA GLU A 333 -2.92 -23.51 30.11
C GLU A 333 -4.07 -22.49 29.94
N ARG A 334 -4.89 -22.31 30.98
CA ARG A 334 -5.98 -21.33 30.96
C ARG A 334 -5.45 -19.89 30.95
N GLN A 335 -4.41 -19.58 31.72
CA GLN A 335 -3.76 -18.26 31.69
C GLN A 335 -3.14 -17.98 30.32
N GLU A 336 -2.51 -18.98 29.70
CA GLU A 336 -1.94 -18.86 28.36
C GLU A 336 -3.01 -18.62 27.30
N LEU A 337 -4.13 -19.36 27.33
CA LEU A 337 -5.27 -19.14 26.43
C LEU A 337 -5.88 -17.74 26.58
N ILE A 338 -6.05 -17.24 27.81
CA ILE A 338 -6.59 -15.88 28.02
C ILE A 338 -5.66 -14.82 27.41
N ARG A 339 -4.34 -14.92 27.65
CA ARG A 339 -3.34 -14.07 26.98
C ARG A 339 -3.45 -14.15 25.46
N TRP A 340 -3.61 -15.35 24.90
CA TRP A 340 -3.75 -15.54 23.46
C TRP A 340 -5.03 -14.89 22.90
N ILE A 341 -6.12 -14.89 23.66
CA ILE A 341 -7.38 -14.23 23.31
C ILE A 341 -7.23 -12.70 23.38
N GLU A 342 -6.61 -12.15 24.44
CA GLU A 342 -6.34 -10.71 24.57
C GLU A 342 -5.46 -10.18 23.42
N GLU A 343 -4.36 -10.87 23.11
CA GLU A 343 -3.47 -10.56 21.99
C GLU A 343 -4.20 -10.59 20.64
N GLY A 344 -5.00 -11.64 20.41
CA GLY A 344 -5.74 -11.83 19.17
C GLY A 344 -6.85 -10.80 18.97
N LEU A 345 -7.61 -10.49 20.02
CA LEU A 345 -8.64 -9.44 19.98
C LEU A 345 -8.01 -8.05 19.82
N THR A 346 -6.90 -7.74 20.50
CA THR A 346 -6.15 -6.48 20.27
C THR A 346 -5.73 -6.35 18.80
N THR A 347 -5.26 -7.45 18.20
CA THR A 347 -4.89 -7.48 16.78
C THR A 347 -6.12 -7.26 15.89
N LYS A 348 -7.25 -7.91 16.21
CA LYS A 348 -8.51 -7.77 15.48
C LYS A 348 -9.06 -6.34 15.52
N VAL A 349 -9.03 -5.67 16.68
CA VAL A 349 -9.38 -4.24 16.83
C VAL A 349 -8.53 -3.38 15.88
N ARG A 350 -7.20 -3.51 15.93
CA ARG A 350 -6.28 -2.73 15.10
C ARG A 350 -6.51 -2.96 13.60
N GLN A 351 -6.71 -4.20 13.18
CA GLN A 351 -7.00 -4.50 11.77
C GLN A 351 -8.38 -3.97 11.33
N ALA A 352 -9.40 -4.07 12.17
CA ALA A 352 -10.72 -3.56 11.85
C ALA A 352 -10.72 -2.02 11.75
N THR A 353 -9.99 -1.34 12.63
CA THR A 353 -9.81 0.13 12.61
C THR A 353 -9.12 0.60 11.32
N LEU A 354 -8.01 -0.04 10.95
CA LEU A 354 -7.29 0.26 9.69
C LEU A 354 -8.15 0.05 8.44
N ASN A 355 -9.12 -0.86 8.50
CA ASN A 355 -10.03 -1.18 7.40
C ASN A 355 -11.40 -0.45 7.49
N GLY A 356 -11.60 0.45 8.48
CA GLY A 356 -12.87 1.16 8.68
C GLY A 356 -14.07 0.27 9.05
N ASN A 357 -13.81 -0.95 9.56
CA ASN A 357 -14.85 -1.94 9.88
C ASN A 357 -15.30 -1.80 11.34
N TRP A 358 -15.96 -0.68 11.65
CA TRP A 358 -16.45 -0.32 12.99
C TRP A 358 -17.29 -1.43 13.67
N PRO A 359 -18.24 -2.11 13.00
CA PRO A 359 -18.99 -3.22 13.62
C PRO A 359 -18.14 -4.43 14.03
N THR A 360 -16.89 -4.52 13.56
CA THR A 360 -15.91 -5.53 14.00
C THR A 360 -15.00 -5.00 15.10
N VAL A 361 -14.72 -3.68 15.13
CA VAL A 361 -14.08 -3.00 16.26
C VAL A 361 -14.95 -3.15 17.51
N ASP A 362 -16.22 -2.74 17.46
CA ASP A 362 -17.16 -2.77 18.59
C ASP A 362 -17.25 -4.18 19.22
N LYS A 363 -17.40 -5.20 18.36
CA LYS A 363 -17.48 -6.61 18.79
C LYS A 363 -16.18 -7.14 19.39
N ALA A 364 -15.03 -6.61 18.97
CA ALA A 364 -13.74 -7.03 19.49
C ALA A 364 -13.37 -6.29 20.80
N LEU A 365 -13.81 -5.03 20.95
CA LEU A 365 -13.71 -4.26 22.19
C LEU A 365 -14.62 -4.83 23.28
N ALA A 366 -15.91 -5.02 23.01
CA ALA A 366 -16.84 -5.66 23.96
C ALA A 366 -16.33 -7.05 24.42
N ALA A 367 -15.74 -7.82 23.50
CA ALA A 367 -15.15 -9.11 23.83
C ALA A 367 -13.79 -9.04 24.56
N LEU A 368 -13.14 -7.86 24.63
CA LEU A 368 -12.02 -7.58 25.53
C LEU A 368 -12.52 -7.16 26.91
N GLU A 369 -13.61 -6.39 27.01
CA GLU A 369 -14.28 -6.04 28.27
C GLU A 369 -14.86 -7.27 29.00
N GLU A 370 -15.34 -8.28 28.26
CA GLU A 370 -15.84 -9.55 28.81
C GLU A 370 -14.74 -10.46 29.39
N LEU A 371 -13.45 -10.16 29.17
CA LEU A 371 -12.34 -10.92 29.77
C LEU A 371 -12.15 -10.53 31.25
N PRO A 372 -11.78 -11.47 32.15
CA PRO A 372 -11.65 -11.15 33.57
C PRO A 372 -10.56 -10.10 33.87
N ASP A 373 -10.82 -9.19 34.81
CA ASP A 373 -9.93 -8.09 35.25
C ASP A 373 -8.49 -8.52 35.60
N GLU A 374 -8.27 -9.78 36.01
CA GLU A 374 -6.94 -10.35 36.27
C GLU A 374 -6.06 -10.40 35.00
N PHE A 375 -6.66 -10.28 33.80
CA PHE A 375 -6.01 -10.42 32.50
C PHE A 375 -6.38 -9.32 31.50
N ALA A 376 -7.63 -8.85 31.52
CA ALA A 376 -8.04 -7.64 30.81
C ALA A 376 -7.49 -6.43 31.57
N ASN A 377 -6.42 -5.81 31.08
CA ASN A 377 -5.95 -4.55 31.66
C ASN A 377 -6.94 -3.43 31.26
N PRO A 378 -7.75 -2.87 32.17
CA PRO A 378 -8.78 -1.89 31.81
C PRO A 378 -8.16 -0.61 31.23
N ASP A 379 -6.99 -0.19 31.72
CA ASP A 379 -6.25 0.95 31.16
C ASP A 379 -5.75 0.68 29.73
N ARG A 380 -5.63 -0.58 29.31
CA ARG A 380 -5.28 -0.95 27.93
C ARG A 380 -6.52 -0.96 27.04
N VAL A 381 -7.65 -1.47 27.53
CA VAL A 381 -8.92 -1.47 26.78
C VAL A 381 -9.40 -0.04 26.56
N ALA A 382 -9.46 0.79 27.61
CA ALA A 382 -9.84 2.20 27.52
C ALA A 382 -8.92 3.04 26.60
N ARG A 383 -7.64 2.67 26.50
CA ARG A 383 -6.72 3.30 25.52
C ARG A 383 -7.01 2.85 24.09
N LEU A 384 -7.29 1.57 23.87
CA LEU A 384 -7.69 1.08 22.54
C LEU A 384 -9.01 1.72 22.11
N GLU A 385 -10.00 1.84 23.00
CA GLU A 385 -11.25 2.56 22.76
C GLU A 385 -11.00 3.99 22.31
N ALA A 386 -10.24 4.77 23.08
CA ALA A 386 -9.88 6.15 22.74
C ALA A 386 -9.12 6.24 21.41
N GLU A 387 -8.13 5.36 21.16
CA GLU A 387 -7.41 5.27 19.88
C GLU A 387 -8.39 5.01 18.71
N THR A 388 -9.37 4.12 18.88
CA THR A 388 -10.36 3.81 17.83
C THR A 388 -11.42 4.88 17.64
N ALA A 389 -11.89 5.53 18.71
CA ALA A 389 -12.83 6.65 18.65
C ALA A 389 -12.21 7.83 17.90
N THR A 390 -10.95 8.14 18.18
CA THR A 390 -10.17 9.16 17.47
C THR A 390 -10.08 8.82 15.98
N GLU A 391 -9.66 7.60 15.60
CA GLU A 391 -9.54 7.22 14.18
C GLU A 391 -10.89 7.18 13.46
N GLN A 392 -11.98 6.79 14.15
CA GLN A 392 -13.34 6.87 13.60
C GLN A 392 -13.77 8.31 13.36
N ALA A 393 -13.55 9.19 14.33
CA ALA A 393 -13.87 10.60 14.20
C ALA A 393 -13.01 11.28 13.11
N LEU A 394 -11.76 10.89 12.92
CA LEU A 394 -10.91 11.35 11.81
C LEU A 394 -11.45 10.92 10.44
N GLN A 395 -11.94 9.68 10.31
CA GLN A 395 -12.60 9.23 9.07
C GLN A 395 -13.91 9.99 8.82
N LEU A 396 -14.71 10.25 9.86
CA LEU A 396 -15.94 11.06 9.77
C LEU A 396 -15.65 12.51 9.40
N LEU A 397 -14.60 13.14 9.95
CA LEU A 397 -14.12 14.46 9.52
C LEU A 397 -13.69 14.46 8.05
N GLY A 398 -12.95 13.44 7.61
CA GLY A 398 -12.56 13.26 6.20
C GLY A 398 -13.77 13.09 5.25
N ALA A 399 -14.89 12.57 5.76
CA ALA A 399 -16.16 12.46 5.04
C ALA A 399 -17.07 13.71 5.17
N GLY A 400 -16.65 14.74 5.91
CA GLY A 400 -17.44 15.96 6.17
C GLY A 400 -18.52 15.81 7.25
N ALA A 401 -18.61 14.64 7.92
CA ALA A 401 -19.59 14.34 8.96
C ALA A 401 -19.18 14.88 10.33
N VAL A 402 -18.92 16.20 10.43
CA VAL A 402 -18.37 16.85 11.63
C VAL A 402 -19.21 16.61 12.89
N ALA A 403 -20.55 16.66 12.77
CA ALA A 403 -21.44 16.43 13.90
C ALA A 403 -21.38 14.98 14.43
N GLU A 404 -21.11 14.02 13.56
CA GLU A 404 -20.96 12.60 13.93
C GLU A 404 -19.57 12.35 14.54
N ALA A 405 -18.52 12.99 14.01
CA ALA A 405 -17.18 12.96 14.60
C ALA A 405 -17.17 13.49 16.04
N VAL A 406 -17.87 14.59 16.29
CA VAL A 406 -18.04 15.17 17.64
C VAL A 406 -18.91 14.29 18.55
N ALA A 407 -19.84 13.50 18.00
CA ALA A 407 -20.61 12.54 18.79
C ALA A 407 -19.78 11.31 19.23
N VAL A 408 -18.68 11.00 18.53
CA VAL A 408 -17.79 9.86 18.82
C VAL A 408 -16.68 10.26 19.81
N GLU A 409 -15.92 11.32 19.53
CA GLU A 409 -14.73 11.73 20.32
C GLU A 409 -15.03 12.89 21.30
N GLY A 410 -16.16 13.58 21.14
CA GLY A 410 -16.56 14.72 21.97
C GLY A 410 -16.09 16.09 21.46
N GLU A 411 -16.26 17.12 22.31
CA GLU A 411 -15.94 18.51 21.99
C GLU A 411 -14.42 18.79 21.85
N SER A 412 -13.56 17.85 22.23
CA SER A 412 -12.10 17.93 22.07
C SER A 412 -11.68 18.17 20.61
N ILE A 413 -12.41 17.60 19.65
CA ILE A 413 -12.20 17.81 18.21
C ILE A 413 -12.47 19.27 17.81
N LEU A 414 -13.30 20.00 18.54
CA LEU A 414 -13.65 21.40 18.26
C LEU A 414 -12.75 22.40 18.98
N ASP A 415 -11.63 21.96 19.59
CA ASP A 415 -10.67 22.86 20.21
C ASP A 415 -10.21 23.94 19.21
N PRO A 416 -10.37 25.24 19.53
CA PRO A 416 -10.01 26.34 18.62
C PRO A 416 -8.53 26.37 18.17
N SER A 417 -7.64 25.64 18.83
CA SER A 417 -6.23 25.48 18.44
C SER A 417 -5.99 24.37 17.41
N LEU A 418 -6.97 23.48 17.21
CA LEU A 418 -6.96 22.42 16.20
C LEU A 418 -7.73 22.81 14.94
N LEU A 419 -8.67 23.75 15.04
CA LEU A 419 -9.41 24.29 13.90
C LEU A 419 -8.52 25.16 12.99
N PRO A 420 -8.77 25.17 11.66
CA PRO A 420 -8.16 26.12 10.74
C PRO A 420 -8.52 27.57 11.10
N ASP A 421 -7.67 28.54 10.70
CA ASP A 421 -8.06 29.96 10.70
C ASP A 421 -9.41 30.12 9.99
N SER A 422 -10.38 30.76 10.63
CA SER A 422 -11.74 30.89 10.12
C SER A 422 -11.80 31.54 8.72
N ARG A 423 -10.79 32.34 8.34
CA ARG A 423 -10.64 32.92 6.99
C ARG A 423 -10.31 31.89 5.90
N LEU A 424 -9.90 30.69 6.27
CA LEU A 424 -9.64 29.56 5.37
C LEU A 424 -10.90 28.70 5.18
N ILE A 425 -11.88 28.81 6.07
CA ILE A 425 -13.16 28.08 5.97
C ILE A 425 -14.07 28.89 5.03
N PRO A 426 -14.68 28.27 4.01
CA PRO A 426 -15.61 28.98 3.13
C PRO A 426 -16.86 29.40 3.90
N LEU A 427 -17.25 30.67 3.76
CA LEU A 427 -18.46 31.25 4.36
C LEU A 427 -19.76 30.61 3.83
N PHE A 428 -19.73 30.05 2.62
CA PHE A 428 -20.87 29.47 1.94
C PHE A 428 -20.57 28.03 1.49
N SER A 429 -21.58 27.16 1.54
CA SER A 429 -21.50 25.76 1.07
C SER A 429 -22.05 25.54 -0.35
N GLY A 430 -22.75 26.54 -0.89
CA GLY A 430 -23.29 26.55 -2.25
C GLY A 430 -23.90 27.91 -2.60
N TRP A 431 -24.10 28.14 -3.90
CA TRP A 431 -24.75 29.33 -4.44
C TRP A 431 -25.79 28.96 -5.50
N ARG A 432 -26.89 29.69 -5.54
CA ARG A 432 -27.76 29.81 -6.70
C ARG A 432 -27.89 31.29 -7.03
N VAL A 433 -27.55 31.67 -8.26
CA VAL A 433 -27.60 33.08 -8.69
C VAL A 433 -28.42 33.22 -9.96
N ASP A 434 -29.53 33.93 -9.85
CA ASP A 434 -30.43 34.29 -10.94
C ASP A 434 -30.10 35.73 -11.40
N VAL A 435 -29.52 35.88 -12.59
CA VAL A 435 -29.05 37.16 -13.16
C VAL A 435 -29.98 37.58 -14.30
N VAL A 436 -30.58 38.76 -14.18
CA VAL A 436 -31.38 39.40 -15.25
C VAL A 436 -30.63 40.63 -15.75
N ALA A 437 -30.06 40.53 -16.95
CA ALA A 437 -29.25 41.60 -17.54
C ALA A 437 -29.97 42.32 -18.68
N SER A 438 -29.93 43.65 -18.67
CA SER A 438 -30.44 44.53 -19.73
C SER A 438 -29.47 45.69 -19.99
N THR A 439 -29.74 46.51 -21.01
CA THR A 439 -28.92 47.71 -21.29
C THR A 439 -29.08 48.85 -20.28
N GLN A 440 -29.99 48.74 -19.30
CA GLN A 440 -30.34 49.82 -18.35
C GLN A 440 -30.35 49.37 -16.88
N ARG A 441 -30.24 48.06 -16.65
CA ARG A 441 -30.33 47.43 -15.34
C ARG A 441 -29.68 46.06 -15.37
N LEU A 442 -28.91 45.76 -14.34
CA LEU A 442 -28.54 44.41 -13.93
C LEU A 442 -29.30 44.11 -12.62
N ALA A 443 -30.09 43.05 -12.60
CA ALA A 443 -30.64 42.48 -11.37
C ALA A 443 -29.96 41.14 -11.09
N ILE A 444 -29.64 40.89 -9.83
CA ILE A 444 -28.97 39.69 -9.34
C ILE A 444 -29.74 39.27 -8.10
N ASP A 445 -30.55 38.23 -8.24
CA ASP A 445 -31.26 37.60 -7.15
C ASP A 445 -30.47 36.34 -6.76
N LEU A 446 -30.06 36.27 -5.50
CA LEU A 446 -29.01 35.36 -5.05
C LEU A 446 -29.49 34.60 -3.82
N ILE A 447 -29.30 33.28 -3.85
CA ILE A 447 -29.52 32.38 -2.73
C ILE A 447 -28.18 31.74 -2.39
N ALA A 448 -27.77 31.79 -1.13
CA ALA A 448 -26.58 31.11 -0.65
C ALA A 448 -26.87 30.40 0.68
N TRP A 449 -26.21 29.28 0.91
CA TRP A 449 -26.29 28.52 2.16
C TRP A 449 -25.01 28.74 2.95
N THR A 450 -25.15 29.09 4.23
CA THR A 450 -24.05 29.26 5.19
C THR A 450 -24.28 28.34 6.38
N GLU A 451 -23.23 27.90 7.05
CA GLU A 451 -23.38 27.24 8.35
C GLU A 451 -23.81 28.24 9.43
N VAL A 452 -24.66 27.81 10.36
CA VAL A 452 -25.05 28.62 11.53
C VAL A 452 -23.84 29.07 12.35
N SER A 453 -22.76 28.29 12.36
CA SER A 453 -21.45 28.61 12.97
C SER A 453 -20.83 29.91 12.45
N GLN A 454 -21.04 30.23 11.16
CA GLN A 454 -20.43 31.38 10.47
C GLN A 454 -21.27 32.66 10.54
N ARG A 455 -22.45 32.64 11.18
CA ARG A 455 -23.44 33.74 11.12
C ARG A 455 -22.89 35.12 11.50
N SER A 456 -22.04 35.21 12.52
CA SER A 456 -21.38 36.47 12.94
C SER A 456 -20.45 37.04 11.86
N ARG A 457 -19.78 36.16 11.10
CA ARG A 457 -18.95 36.54 9.95
C ARG A 457 -19.83 36.97 8.77
N LEU A 458 -20.91 36.25 8.50
CA LEU A 458 -21.88 36.65 7.47
C LEU A 458 -22.44 38.06 7.73
N ASP A 459 -22.89 38.36 8.94
CA ASP A 459 -23.42 39.68 9.31
C ASP A 459 -22.37 40.79 9.10
N THR A 460 -21.09 40.50 9.39
CA THR A 460 -19.97 41.43 9.18
C THR A 460 -19.73 41.70 7.68
N GLU A 461 -19.75 40.66 6.86
CA GLU A 461 -19.59 40.74 5.41
C GLU A 461 -20.77 41.48 4.73
N LEU A 462 -22.01 41.18 5.12
CA LEU A 462 -23.21 41.88 4.64
C LEU A 462 -23.20 43.36 5.02
N ALA A 463 -22.74 43.70 6.23
CA ALA A 463 -22.53 45.09 6.63
C ALA A 463 -21.42 45.77 5.81
N GLY A 464 -20.42 45.02 5.33
CA GLY A 464 -19.43 45.48 4.34
C GLY A 464 -20.07 45.77 2.98
N LEU A 465 -20.82 44.81 2.43
CA LEU A 465 -21.51 44.91 1.14
C LEU A 465 -22.53 46.06 1.12
N ARG A 466 -23.28 46.28 2.19
CA ARG A 466 -24.19 47.45 2.31
C ARG A 466 -23.45 48.78 2.27
N ARG A 467 -22.28 48.88 2.91
CA ARG A 467 -21.42 50.08 2.84
C ARG A 467 -20.89 50.30 1.42
N LEU A 468 -20.54 49.22 0.72
CA LEU A 468 -20.14 49.28 -0.69
C LEU A 468 -21.26 49.79 -1.59
N VAL A 469 -22.48 49.25 -1.47
CA VAL A 469 -23.65 49.69 -2.24
C VAL A 469 -24.00 51.15 -1.95
N ALA A 470 -24.00 51.56 -0.67
CA ALA A 470 -24.18 52.97 -0.31
C ALA A 470 -23.12 53.92 -0.93
N SER A 471 -21.91 53.41 -1.20
CA SER A 471 -20.81 54.19 -1.79
C SER A 471 -20.95 54.49 -3.29
N VAL A 472 -21.98 53.95 -3.95
CA VAL A 472 -22.38 54.32 -5.33
C VAL A 472 -23.76 55.01 -5.40
N GLY A 473 -24.36 55.34 -4.26
CA GLY A 473 -25.58 56.16 -4.19
C GLY A 473 -26.82 55.47 -4.78
N ASN A 474 -27.65 56.24 -5.49
CA ASN A 474 -28.95 55.77 -6.01
C ASN A 474 -28.84 54.83 -7.24
N ASP A 475 -27.62 54.59 -7.73
CA ASP A 475 -27.36 53.76 -8.90
C ASP A 475 -27.39 52.25 -8.57
N ALA A 476 -27.40 51.89 -7.28
CA ALA A 476 -27.58 50.52 -6.81
C ALA A 476 -28.53 50.44 -5.60
N SER A 477 -29.23 49.30 -5.46
CA SER A 477 -30.06 48.97 -4.31
C SER A 477 -29.84 47.52 -3.92
N LEU A 478 -29.66 47.28 -2.62
CA LEU A 478 -29.46 45.97 -2.02
C LEU A 478 -30.52 45.73 -0.96
N ASP A 479 -31.20 44.60 -1.05
CA ASP A 479 -32.03 44.05 0.01
C ASP A 479 -31.59 42.61 0.31
N TRP A 480 -31.79 42.13 1.54
CA TRP A 480 -31.48 40.76 1.90
C TRP A 480 -32.32 40.26 3.07
N SER A 481 -32.52 38.95 3.13
CA SER A 481 -33.08 38.26 4.29
C SER A 481 -32.29 37.00 4.61
N THR A 482 -32.25 36.62 5.88
CA THR A 482 -31.61 35.38 6.33
C THR A 482 -32.63 34.55 7.09
N THR A 483 -32.97 33.39 6.55
CA THR A 483 -33.92 32.44 7.15
C THR A 483 -33.18 31.15 7.51
N ARG A 484 -33.63 30.44 8.55
CA ARG A 484 -33.16 29.07 8.78
C ARG A 484 -33.82 28.18 7.73
N ASP A 485 -33.07 27.27 7.11
CA ASP A 485 -33.58 26.40 6.05
C ASP A 485 -33.92 24.99 6.60
N PRO A 486 -35.19 24.71 6.97
CA PRO A 486 -35.58 23.41 7.53
C PRO A 486 -35.66 22.30 6.48
N GLU A 487 -35.61 22.62 5.18
CA GLU A 487 -35.67 21.65 4.08
C GLU A 487 -34.28 21.29 3.54
N SER A 488 -33.23 21.97 4.02
CA SER A 488 -31.84 21.65 3.69
C SER A 488 -31.42 20.27 4.19
N VAL A 489 -30.60 19.58 3.40
CA VAL A 489 -29.99 18.27 3.78
C VAL A 489 -29.08 18.40 5.01
N HIS A 490 -28.62 19.62 5.32
CA HIS A 490 -27.81 19.96 6.47
C HIS A 490 -28.60 20.87 7.43
N PRO A 491 -29.26 20.32 8.48
CA PRO A 491 -30.16 21.05 9.39
C PRO A 491 -29.48 22.12 10.27
N GLN A 492 -28.20 22.42 10.00
CA GLN A 492 -27.39 23.46 10.62
C GLN A 492 -27.00 24.57 9.63
N THR A 493 -27.74 24.73 8.52
CA THR A 493 -27.53 25.82 7.56
C THR A 493 -28.61 26.91 7.65
N ASP A 494 -28.15 28.17 7.52
CA ASP A 494 -29.02 29.33 7.29
C ASP A 494 -28.97 29.67 5.77
N ARG A 495 -30.13 30.00 5.21
CA ARG A 495 -30.31 30.46 3.83
C ARG A 495 -30.30 31.98 3.79
N LEU A 496 -29.34 32.54 3.08
CA LEU A 496 -29.29 33.94 2.69
C LEU A 496 -30.04 34.11 1.35
N GLU A 497 -31.00 35.02 1.32
CA GLU A 497 -31.57 35.57 0.08
C GLU A 497 -31.12 37.02 -0.07
N LEU A 498 -30.56 37.37 -1.22
CA LEU A 498 -29.95 38.68 -1.47
C LEU A 498 -30.33 39.17 -2.86
N ASN A 499 -30.97 40.33 -2.92
CA ASN A 499 -31.44 40.93 -4.17
C ASN A 499 -30.66 42.23 -4.40
N LEU A 500 -29.74 42.21 -5.36
CA LEU A 500 -28.95 43.36 -5.79
C LEU A 500 -29.45 43.86 -7.16
N THR A 501 -29.77 45.14 -7.25
CA THR A 501 -30.09 45.80 -8.51
C THR A 501 -29.14 46.97 -8.74
N VAL A 502 -28.52 47.03 -9.93
CA VAL A 502 -27.63 48.10 -10.37
C VAL A 502 -28.15 48.69 -11.67
N ARG A 503 -28.13 50.03 -11.80
CA ARG A 503 -28.73 50.80 -12.90
C ARG A 503 -27.72 51.45 -13.85
N ASP A 504 -26.44 51.42 -13.49
CA ASP A 504 -25.33 52.03 -14.23
C ASP A 504 -24.17 51.01 -14.34
N SER A 505 -23.58 50.89 -15.53
CA SER A 505 -22.41 50.04 -15.77
C SER A 505 -21.17 50.52 -15.03
N ASP A 506 -21.02 51.83 -14.89
CA ASP A 506 -19.88 52.40 -14.18
C ASP A 506 -20.07 52.19 -12.67
N ALA A 507 -21.30 52.20 -12.15
CA ALA A 507 -21.61 51.83 -10.77
C ALA A 507 -21.28 50.36 -10.49
N ALA A 508 -21.67 49.43 -11.37
CA ALA A 508 -21.32 48.01 -11.25
C ALA A 508 -19.80 47.81 -11.22
N THR A 509 -19.08 48.46 -12.13
CA THR A 509 -17.61 48.41 -12.21
C THR A 509 -16.95 49.02 -10.96
N ARG A 510 -17.40 50.21 -10.52
CA ARG A 510 -16.93 50.87 -9.27
C ARG A 510 -17.17 50.01 -8.03
N MET A 511 -18.27 49.24 -7.98
CA MET A 511 -18.52 48.29 -6.91
C MET A 511 -17.50 47.16 -6.95
N ALA A 512 -17.37 46.48 -8.09
CA ALA A 512 -16.51 45.31 -8.24
C ALA A 512 -15.01 45.60 -8.07
N ASP A 513 -14.55 46.81 -8.45
CA ASP A 513 -13.17 47.25 -8.23
C ASP A 513 -12.86 47.59 -6.76
N ARG A 514 -13.90 47.87 -5.95
CA ARG A 514 -13.79 48.07 -4.50
C ARG A 514 -14.00 46.78 -3.70
N MET A 515 -14.47 45.70 -4.32
CA MET A 515 -14.52 44.36 -3.71
C MET A 515 -13.13 43.74 -3.68
N ALA A 516 -12.76 43.14 -2.55
CA ALA A 516 -11.45 42.49 -2.41
C ALA A 516 -11.33 41.32 -3.41
N PRO A 517 -10.17 41.15 -4.08
CA PRO A 517 -10.00 40.09 -5.08
C PRO A 517 -10.02 38.70 -4.45
N ASP A 518 -9.44 38.53 -3.25
CA ASP A 518 -9.39 37.27 -2.52
C ASP A 518 -10.59 37.04 -1.60
N SER A 519 -11.79 37.44 -2.04
CA SER A 519 -13.03 37.40 -1.24
C SER A 519 -13.95 36.24 -1.62
N GLU A 520 -14.74 35.75 -0.67
CA GLU A 520 -15.86 34.82 -0.94
C GLU A 520 -16.93 35.44 -1.86
N TRP A 521 -16.99 36.78 -1.93
CA TRP A 521 -17.81 37.51 -2.89
C TRP A 521 -17.22 37.60 -4.30
N LEU A 522 -16.15 36.84 -4.63
CA LEU A 522 -15.53 36.85 -5.97
C LEU A 522 -16.53 36.51 -7.08
N LEU A 523 -17.50 35.62 -6.83
CA LEU A 523 -18.59 35.33 -7.77
C LEU A 523 -19.41 36.59 -8.10
N LEU A 524 -19.88 37.29 -7.07
CA LEU A 524 -20.65 38.54 -7.21
C LEU A 524 -19.80 39.64 -7.89
N ARG A 525 -18.52 39.75 -7.52
CA ARG A 525 -17.56 40.66 -8.14
C ARG A 525 -17.41 40.40 -9.64
N GLN A 526 -17.35 39.13 -10.04
CA GLN A 526 -17.19 38.75 -11.44
C GLN A 526 -18.46 39.02 -12.26
N ILE A 527 -19.64 38.74 -11.71
CA ILE A 527 -20.93 39.09 -12.33
C ILE A 527 -21.06 40.62 -12.51
N LEU A 528 -20.60 41.41 -11.54
CA LEU A 528 -20.60 42.88 -11.62
C LEU A 528 -19.54 43.45 -12.59
N ARG A 529 -18.43 42.74 -12.80
CA ARG A 529 -17.38 43.11 -13.79
C ARG A 529 -17.73 42.75 -15.22
N THR A 530 -18.51 41.70 -15.42
CA THR A 530 -18.78 41.18 -16.75
C THR A 530 -19.70 42.09 -17.56
N SER A 531 -19.46 42.09 -18.87
CA SER A 531 -19.93 43.13 -19.78
C SER A 531 -21.45 43.25 -19.78
N TRP A 532 -21.94 44.47 -19.58
CA TRP A 532 -23.36 44.80 -19.79
C TRP A 532 -23.80 44.40 -21.20
N PRO A 533 -25.05 43.91 -21.40
CA PRO A 533 -25.51 43.43 -22.70
C PRO A 533 -25.31 44.46 -23.81
N SER A 534 -24.47 44.13 -24.80
CA SER A 534 -24.22 45.00 -25.94
C SER A 534 -25.38 44.90 -26.93
N LYS A 535 -25.97 46.04 -27.33
CA LYS A 535 -27.16 46.08 -28.20
C LYS A 535 -26.80 46.51 -29.61
N ILE A 536 -26.65 45.54 -30.50
CA ILE A 536 -26.33 45.76 -31.91
C ILE A 536 -27.65 45.82 -32.71
N ARG A 537 -27.89 46.93 -33.42
CA ARG A 537 -29.09 47.11 -34.27
C ARG A 537 -28.73 47.13 -35.74
N ASN A 538 -29.10 46.07 -36.46
CA ASN A 538 -28.97 45.97 -37.92
C ASN A 538 -30.32 46.27 -38.59
N THR A 539 -30.43 47.37 -39.33
CA THR A 539 -31.65 47.78 -40.04
C THR A 539 -31.58 47.40 -41.52
N GLY A 540 -32.27 46.31 -41.88
CA GLY A 540 -32.46 45.89 -43.28
C GLY A 540 -33.57 46.67 -43.99
N LEU A 541 -33.81 46.34 -45.26
CA LEU A 541 -34.84 47.00 -46.08
C LEU A 541 -36.28 46.74 -45.60
N VAL A 542 -36.58 45.53 -45.10
CA VAL A 542 -37.95 45.11 -44.73
C VAL A 542 -38.09 44.77 -43.23
N ALA A 543 -36.99 44.44 -42.56
CA ALA A 543 -36.96 44.07 -41.15
C ALA A 543 -35.80 44.74 -40.43
N SER A 544 -35.98 45.02 -39.14
CA SER A 544 -34.90 45.38 -38.23
C SER A 544 -34.55 44.19 -37.33
N GLN A 545 -33.27 43.92 -37.19
CA GLN A 545 -32.73 42.91 -36.27
C GLN A 545 -32.03 43.63 -35.13
N VAL A 546 -32.46 43.36 -33.90
CA VAL A 546 -31.74 43.74 -32.68
C VAL A 546 -31.12 42.47 -32.12
N ARG A 547 -29.81 42.51 -31.88
CA ARG A 547 -29.03 41.47 -31.22
C ARG A 547 -28.54 42.01 -29.89
N TRP A 548 -28.73 41.25 -28.84
CA TRP A 548 -28.11 41.47 -27.54
C TRP A 548 -27.07 40.38 -27.34
N ASP A 549 -25.85 40.77 -26.98
CA ASP A 549 -24.78 39.85 -26.62
C ASP A 549 -24.30 40.16 -25.20
N TYR A 550 -24.23 39.12 -24.37
CA TYR A 550 -23.72 39.14 -23.00
C TYR A 550 -22.76 37.97 -22.81
N THR A 551 -21.67 38.20 -22.07
CA THR A 551 -20.65 37.21 -21.76
C THR A 551 -20.29 37.26 -20.28
N LEU A 552 -20.37 36.12 -19.61
CA LEU A 552 -19.95 35.91 -18.22
C LEU A 552 -18.90 34.81 -18.19
N ASP A 553 -17.68 35.15 -17.77
CA ASP A 553 -16.57 34.22 -17.57
C ASP A 553 -16.34 33.99 -16.08
N LEU A 554 -16.53 32.76 -15.64
CA LEU A 554 -16.42 32.29 -14.25
C LEU A 554 -15.09 31.57 -13.98
N THR A 555 -14.20 31.48 -14.98
CA THR A 555 -12.95 30.72 -14.88
C THR A 555 -12.08 31.21 -13.72
N GLU A 556 -12.02 32.52 -13.47
CA GLU A 556 -11.30 33.11 -12.32
C GLU A 556 -11.91 32.66 -10.98
N VAL A 557 -13.24 32.58 -10.87
CA VAL A 557 -13.97 32.19 -9.66
C VAL A 557 -13.66 30.73 -9.29
N TYR A 558 -13.86 29.81 -10.23
CA TYR A 558 -13.62 28.39 -9.99
C TYR A 558 -12.13 28.07 -9.80
N SER A 559 -11.24 28.77 -10.52
CA SER A 559 -9.79 28.63 -10.32
C SER A 559 -9.35 29.10 -8.94
N PHE A 560 -9.95 30.17 -8.41
CA PHE A 560 -9.67 30.65 -7.05
C PHE A 560 -10.13 29.65 -5.98
N TRP A 561 -11.33 29.07 -6.10
CA TRP A 561 -11.82 28.07 -5.16
C TRP A 561 -10.98 26.78 -5.17
N GLU A 562 -10.61 26.26 -6.35
CA GLU A 562 -9.69 25.11 -6.42
C GLU A 562 -8.29 25.45 -5.89
N ALA A 563 -7.77 26.66 -6.17
CA ALA A 563 -6.49 27.10 -5.61
C ALA A 563 -6.52 27.19 -4.07
N LYS A 564 -7.66 27.54 -3.45
CA LYS A 564 -7.84 27.45 -1.99
C LYS A 564 -7.77 26.00 -1.50
N ALA A 565 -8.51 25.08 -2.13
CA ALA A 565 -8.48 23.66 -1.79
C ALA A 565 -7.05 23.07 -1.91
N VAL A 566 -6.38 23.30 -3.04
CA VAL A 566 -4.99 22.87 -3.27
C VAL A 566 -4.02 23.49 -2.27
N SER A 567 -4.22 24.75 -1.85
CA SER A 567 -3.38 25.38 -0.82
C SER A 567 -3.52 24.75 0.56
N LEU A 568 -4.69 24.17 0.87
CA LEU A 568 -4.95 23.44 2.10
C LEU A 568 -4.37 22.02 2.04
N ASP A 569 -4.52 21.33 0.90
CA ASP A 569 -3.89 20.02 0.67
C ASP A 569 -2.35 20.11 0.77
N ASN A 570 -1.73 21.15 0.21
CA ASN A 570 -0.29 21.37 0.32
C ASN A 570 0.15 21.54 1.79
N ARG A 571 -0.62 22.26 2.61
CA ARG A 571 -0.37 22.39 4.06
C ARG A 571 -0.56 21.08 4.81
N LEU A 572 -1.48 20.23 4.35
CA LEU A 572 -1.70 18.90 4.91
C LEU A 572 -0.47 18.01 4.63
N VAL A 573 0.11 18.07 3.42
CA VAL A 573 1.37 17.41 3.08
C VAL A 573 2.54 17.96 3.92
N GLU A 574 2.63 19.28 4.11
CA GLU A 574 3.64 19.90 4.98
C GLU A 574 3.54 19.38 6.42
N LEU A 575 2.32 19.35 7.00
CA LEU A 575 2.05 18.80 8.34
C LEU A 575 2.39 17.31 8.44
N ALA A 576 1.98 16.49 7.48
CA ALA A 576 2.31 15.06 7.45
C ALA A 576 3.84 14.84 7.34
N SER A 577 4.56 15.69 6.62
CA SER A 577 6.02 15.61 6.48
C SER A 577 6.80 16.03 7.73
N ALA A 578 6.18 16.73 8.67
CA ALA A 578 6.81 17.15 9.93
C ALA A 578 7.07 15.98 10.91
N GLY A 579 6.46 14.81 10.68
CA GLY A 579 6.77 13.56 11.38
C GLY A 579 6.19 13.42 12.79
N THR A 580 5.37 14.37 13.24
CA THR A 580 4.67 14.29 14.53
C THR A 580 3.35 13.52 14.38
N SER A 581 3.33 12.28 14.84
CA SER A 581 2.12 11.45 14.93
C SER A 581 1.32 11.72 16.22
N ASP A 582 1.17 13.00 16.59
CA ASP A 582 0.33 13.39 17.73
C ASP A 582 -1.16 13.41 17.32
N THR A 583 -2.05 13.06 18.24
CA THR A 583 -3.51 13.06 18.03
C THR A 583 -4.01 14.45 17.62
N ALA A 584 -3.45 15.50 18.24
CA ALA A 584 -3.75 16.90 17.88
C ALA A 584 -3.40 17.23 16.42
N ASP A 585 -2.28 16.73 15.91
CA ASP A 585 -1.86 16.97 14.53
C ASP A 585 -2.73 16.19 13.53
N LYS A 586 -3.15 14.96 13.87
CA LYS A 586 -4.13 14.20 13.08
C LYS A 586 -5.47 14.92 12.99
N ILE A 587 -6.01 15.41 14.12
CA ILE A 587 -7.28 16.16 14.14
C ILE A 587 -7.18 17.43 13.29
N ARG A 588 -6.06 18.17 13.38
CA ARG A 588 -5.80 19.33 12.52
C ARG A 588 -5.75 18.97 11.04
N GLN A 589 -5.12 17.85 10.68
CA GLN A 589 -5.12 17.33 9.30
C GLN A 589 -6.54 16.98 8.82
N GLY A 590 -7.36 16.34 9.66
CA GLY A 590 -8.77 16.03 9.37
C GLY A 590 -9.60 17.29 9.08
N HIS A 591 -9.46 18.34 9.90
CA HIS A 591 -10.15 19.62 9.65
C HIS A 591 -9.65 20.34 8.40
N LEU A 592 -8.34 20.27 8.09
CA LEU A 592 -7.80 20.84 6.85
C LEU A 592 -8.33 20.11 5.61
N ALA A 593 -8.39 18.77 5.64
CA ALA A 593 -8.97 17.95 4.57
C ALA A 593 -10.46 18.29 4.35
N ASN A 594 -11.24 18.35 5.43
CA ASN A 594 -12.64 18.76 5.38
C ASN A 594 -12.80 20.16 4.78
N THR A 595 -11.96 21.11 5.19
CA THR A 595 -12.00 22.49 4.66
C THR A 595 -11.63 22.54 3.18
N ALA A 596 -10.67 21.73 2.72
CA ALA A 596 -10.33 21.61 1.30
C ALA A 596 -11.49 20.98 0.49
N ALA A 597 -12.16 19.97 1.04
CA ALA A 597 -13.36 19.38 0.46
C ALA A 597 -14.53 20.38 0.39
N ALA A 598 -14.72 21.21 1.42
CA ALA A 598 -15.74 22.27 1.42
C ALA A 598 -15.54 23.30 0.30
N TRP A 599 -14.30 23.73 0.02
CA TRP A 599 -14.00 24.62 -1.11
C TRP A 599 -14.29 23.97 -2.48
N ARG A 600 -14.08 22.66 -2.62
CA ARG A 600 -14.43 21.92 -3.84
C ARG A 600 -15.95 21.78 -3.99
N SER A 601 -16.62 21.38 -2.91
CA SER A 601 -18.08 21.26 -2.83
C SER A 601 -18.78 22.58 -3.17
N LEU A 602 -18.23 23.73 -2.75
CA LEU A 602 -18.73 25.06 -3.13
C LEU A 602 -18.75 25.28 -4.66
N ALA A 603 -17.72 24.80 -5.37
CA ALA A 603 -17.66 24.89 -6.83
C ALA A 603 -18.72 24.03 -7.51
N ASP A 604 -18.95 22.82 -6.99
CA ASP A 604 -19.90 21.86 -7.54
C ASP A 604 -21.37 22.21 -7.19
N ASN A 605 -21.60 22.83 -6.03
CA ASN A 605 -22.90 23.33 -5.55
C ASN A 605 -23.19 24.78 -5.98
N THR A 606 -22.54 25.29 -7.03
CA THR A 606 -22.79 26.63 -7.57
C THR A 606 -23.55 26.56 -8.90
N LEU A 607 -24.77 27.08 -8.90
CA LEU A 607 -25.65 27.18 -10.07
C LEU A 607 -25.85 28.65 -10.45
N ILE A 608 -25.62 29.00 -11.72
CA ILE A 608 -25.83 30.37 -12.22
C ILE A 608 -26.79 30.33 -13.40
N LEU A 609 -27.82 31.16 -13.34
CA LEU A 609 -28.90 31.24 -14.32
C LEU A 609 -28.90 32.67 -14.88
N VAL A 610 -28.61 32.84 -16.16
CA VAL A 610 -28.57 34.15 -16.82
C VAL A 610 -29.77 34.29 -17.74
N SER A 611 -30.44 35.44 -17.71
CA SER A 611 -31.50 35.84 -18.63
C SER A 611 -31.26 37.25 -19.16
N LEU A 612 -31.77 37.54 -20.37
CA LEU A 612 -31.55 38.82 -21.05
C LEU A 612 -32.87 39.56 -21.27
N ASP A 613 -33.15 40.57 -20.46
CA ASP A 613 -34.34 41.43 -20.62
C ASP A 613 -34.17 42.39 -21.81
N ASP A 614 -35.14 42.37 -22.72
CA ASP A 614 -35.17 43.20 -23.92
C ASP A 614 -35.85 44.56 -23.72
N GLY A 615 -36.40 44.78 -22.52
CA GLY A 615 -37.04 46.01 -22.05
C GLY A 615 -38.46 46.21 -22.58
N SER A 616 -39.06 45.21 -23.25
CA SER A 616 -40.38 45.36 -23.87
C SER A 616 -41.56 44.83 -23.04
N GLY A 617 -41.32 43.99 -22.02
CA GLY A 617 -42.34 43.54 -21.06
C GLY A 617 -43.55 42.78 -21.65
N ILE A 618 -43.47 42.32 -22.90
CA ILE A 618 -44.63 41.81 -23.68
C ILE A 618 -44.46 40.33 -24.09
N PHE A 619 -43.31 39.69 -23.82
CA PHE A 619 -43.05 38.29 -24.18
C PHE A 619 -42.48 37.50 -22.99
N THR A 620 -42.93 36.25 -22.84
CA THR A 620 -42.59 35.33 -21.75
C THR A 620 -41.52 34.29 -22.12
N ASP A 621 -41.05 34.28 -23.36
CA ASP A 621 -40.00 33.35 -23.83
C ASP A 621 -38.60 33.91 -23.50
N ASP A 622 -38.28 33.95 -22.20
CA ASP A 622 -36.93 34.26 -21.74
C ASP A 622 -36.06 33.01 -21.83
N THR A 623 -35.13 33.02 -22.79
CA THR A 623 -34.04 32.05 -22.84
C THR A 623 -33.20 32.22 -21.58
N VAL A 624 -33.04 31.14 -20.82
CA VAL A 624 -32.13 31.08 -19.67
C VAL A 624 -30.89 30.30 -20.07
N TRP A 625 -29.72 30.86 -19.78
CA TRP A 625 -28.42 30.21 -19.96
C TRP A 625 -27.91 29.73 -18.61
N LEU A 626 -27.33 28.52 -18.58
CA LEU A 626 -26.84 27.88 -17.37
C LEU A 626 -25.32 28.00 -17.29
N GLY A 627 -24.81 28.56 -16.20
CA GLY A 627 -23.40 28.51 -15.81
C GLY A 627 -23.18 27.49 -14.71
N SER A 628 -22.08 26.75 -14.82
CA SER A 628 -21.63 25.78 -13.80
C SER A 628 -20.11 25.58 -13.90
N ARG A 629 -19.53 24.81 -12.99
CA ARG A 629 -18.11 24.44 -13.05
C ARG A 629 -17.71 23.77 -14.38
N LEU A 630 -18.64 23.01 -15.00
CA LEU A 630 -18.42 22.29 -16.26
C LEU A 630 -18.54 23.18 -17.50
N ASP A 631 -19.25 24.31 -17.39
CA ASP A 631 -19.37 25.32 -18.44
C ASP A 631 -19.23 26.72 -17.81
N PRO A 632 -17.97 27.16 -17.54
CA PRO A 632 -17.70 28.40 -16.84
C PRO A 632 -17.83 29.64 -17.73
N PHE A 633 -18.03 29.50 -19.05
CA PHE A 633 -18.10 30.61 -19.99
C PHE A 633 -19.49 30.72 -20.64
N ILE A 634 -20.34 31.55 -20.06
CA ILE A 634 -21.68 31.77 -20.58
C ILE A 634 -21.63 32.83 -21.69
N GLN A 635 -21.95 32.43 -22.92
CA GLN A 635 -22.23 33.36 -24.02
C GLN A 635 -23.73 33.41 -24.34
N ALA A 636 -24.41 34.43 -23.82
CA ALA A 636 -25.83 34.64 -24.03
C ALA A 636 -26.08 35.60 -25.20
N THR A 637 -26.78 35.13 -26.24
CA THR A 637 -27.17 35.93 -27.40
C THR A 637 -28.67 35.86 -27.62
N ARG A 638 -29.39 36.99 -27.47
CA ARG A 638 -30.82 37.12 -27.84
C ARG A 638 -30.93 37.86 -29.17
N ILE A 639 -31.75 37.38 -30.10
CA ILE A 639 -31.99 38.03 -31.40
C ILE A 639 -33.48 38.26 -31.59
N ARG A 640 -33.89 39.54 -31.65
CA ARG A 640 -35.26 39.94 -32.02
C ARG A 640 -35.26 40.48 -33.44
N ARG A 641 -36.06 39.86 -34.31
CA ARG A 641 -36.38 40.40 -35.64
C ARG A 641 -37.77 40.99 -35.60
N SER A 642 -37.89 42.28 -35.88
CA SER A 642 -39.18 42.95 -36.06
C SER A 642 -39.36 43.40 -37.51
N PRO A 643 -40.54 43.17 -38.11
CA PRO A 643 -40.93 43.90 -39.32
C PRO A 643 -40.89 45.41 -39.03
N ASP A 644 -40.31 46.20 -39.92
CA ASP A 644 -40.37 47.67 -39.81
C ASP A 644 -41.69 48.13 -40.45
N PRO A 645 -42.69 48.61 -39.66
CA PRO A 645 -44.02 48.89 -40.18
C PRO A 645 -44.03 50.10 -41.15
N LEU A 646 -43.11 51.05 -40.98
CA LEU A 646 -42.96 52.19 -41.89
C LEU A 646 -42.37 51.73 -43.23
N ARG A 647 -41.39 50.83 -43.20
CA ARG A 647 -40.79 50.27 -44.42
C ARG A 647 -41.69 49.26 -45.12
N LEU A 648 -42.44 48.44 -44.38
CA LEU A 648 -43.52 47.61 -44.94
C LEU A 648 -44.61 48.47 -45.58
N GLY A 649 -45.02 49.56 -44.93
CA GLY A 649 -45.89 50.56 -45.53
C GLY A 649 -45.33 51.14 -46.82
N LEU A 650 -44.06 51.54 -46.85
CA LEU A 650 -43.38 52.01 -48.06
C LEU A 650 -43.26 50.96 -49.16
N VAL A 651 -42.99 49.70 -48.83
CA VAL A 651 -42.96 48.57 -49.79
C VAL A 651 -44.36 48.30 -50.33
N LEU A 652 -45.41 48.36 -49.50
CA LEU A 652 -46.82 48.27 -49.91
C LEU A 652 -47.23 49.44 -50.81
N ILE A 653 -46.81 50.67 -50.49
CA ILE A 653 -47.04 51.85 -51.33
C ILE A 653 -46.29 51.73 -52.66
N TRP A 654 -45.04 51.28 -52.68
CA TRP A 654 -44.27 51.07 -53.91
C TRP A 654 -44.84 49.96 -54.78
N THR A 655 -45.23 48.83 -54.18
CA THR A 655 -45.85 47.71 -54.92
C THR A 655 -47.24 48.07 -55.44
N THR A 656 -48.08 48.75 -54.66
CA THR A 656 -49.38 49.25 -55.15
C THR A 656 -49.22 50.33 -56.22
N ALA A 657 -48.23 51.24 -56.10
CA ALA A 657 -47.91 52.21 -57.14
C ALA A 657 -47.39 51.56 -58.43
N ALA A 658 -46.52 50.55 -58.32
CA ALA A 658 -45.99 49.80 -59.46
C ALA A 658 -47.08 48.97 -60.16
N VAL A 659 -47.95 48.31 -59.40
CA VAL A 659 -49.13 47.59 -59.95
C VAL A 659 -50.11 48.57 -60.61
N SER A 660 -50.33 49.75 -60.02
CA SER A 660 -51.16 50.81 -60.63
C SER A 660 -50.54 51.33 -61.94
N PHE A 661 -49.22 51.54 -61.99
CA PHE A 661 -48.51 51.92 -63.22
C PHE A 661 -48.59 50.82 -64.30
N ALA A 662 -48.47 49.55 -63.92
CA ALA A 662 -48.63 48.42 -64.84
C ALA A 662 -50.07 48.32 -65.38
N ALA A 663 -51.08 48.53 -64.52
CA ALA A 663 -52.49 48.54 -64.90
C ALA A 663 -52.83 49.72 -65.83
N VAL A 664 -52.30 50.91 -65.58
CA VAL A 664 -52.44 52.07 -66.48
C VAL A 664 -51.69 51.86 -67.80
N GLY A 665 -50.55 51.16 -67.78
CA GLY A 665 -49.82 50.74 -68.97
C GLY A 665 -50.61 49.77 -69.85
N MET A 666 -51.18 48.72 -69.27
CA MET A 666 -52.07 47.78 -69.98
C MET A 666 -53.38 48.43 -70.43
N GLY A 667 -53.95 49.33 -69.62
CA GLY A 667 -55.16 50.10 -69.99
C GLY A 667 -54.97 51.00 -71.22
N ARG A 668 -53.75 51.46 -71.49
CA ARG A 668 -53.40 52.20 -72.73
C ARG A 668 -53.15 51.31 -73.95
N LEU A 669 -52.98 49.99 -73.78
CA LEU A 669 -52.83 49.04 -74.89
C LEU A 669 -54.17 48.41 -75.33
N LEU A 670 -55.24 48.58 -74.55
CA LEU A 670 -56.55 47.96 -74.82
C LEU A 670 -57.60 48.90 -75.46
N THR A 671 -57.25 50.15 -75.79
CA THR A 671 -58.17 51.13 -76.41
C THR A 671 -57.84 51.49 -77.86
N SER A 672 -56.89 50.82 -78.51
CA SER A 672 -56.61 50.96 -79.95
C SER A 672 -56.78 49.63 -80.70
N ALA A 673 -58.01 49.31 -81.08
CA ALA A 673 -58.33 48.19 -81.97
C ALA A 673 -59.13 48.70 -83.20
N PRO A 674 -58.51 48.79 -84.40
CA PRO A 674 -59.22 48.96 -85.65
C PRO A 674 -59.76 47.61 -86.19
N ALA A 675 -60.74 47.68 -87.08
CA ALA A 675 -61.55 46.53 -87.52
C ALA A 675 -61.08 45.84 -88.82
N SER A 676 -61.79 44.74 -89.16
CA SER A 676 -61.89 43.95 -90.41
C SER A 676 -61.23 42.54 -90.35
N GLU A 677 -62.06 41.47 -90.37
CA GLU A 677 -62.39 40.60 -91.53
C GLU A 677 -61.29 39.54 -91.83
N LYS A 678 -61.55 38.26 -92.16
CA LYS A 678 -62.79 37.44 -92.31
C LYS A 678 -62.40 35.94 -92.41
N GLN A 679 -63.36 35.02 -92.23
CA GLN A 679 -63.39 33.63 -92.78
C GLN A 679 -62.28 32.64 -92.31
N GLU A 680 -62.44 31.30 -92.28
CA GLU A 680 -63.60 30.37 -92.32
C GLU A 680 -63.14 28.97 -91.83
N GLN A 681 -64.05 28.17 -91.24
CA GLN A 681 -64.03 26.67 -91.17
C GLN A 681 -62.82 25.94 -90.50
N ALA A 682 -62.91 24.70 -90.00
CA ALA A 682 -64.04 23.89 -89.48
C ALA A 682 -63.52 22.64 -88.70
N ALA A 683 -64.37 22.09 -87.83
CA ALA A 683 -64.48 20.68 -87.39
C ALA A 683 -63.25 19.93 -86.82
N ALA A 684 -63.30 19.67 -85.50
CA ALA A 684 -63.65 18.34 -84.95
C ALA A 684 -64.31 18.51 -83.57
#